data_AF-A0A1Y3B5D5-F1
#
_entry.id   AF-A0A1Y3B5D5-F1
#
_cell.length_a   1.000
_cell.length_b   1.000
_cell.length_c   1.000
_cell.angle_alpha   90.00
_cell.angle_beta   90.00
_cell.angle_gamma   90.00
#
_symmetry.space_group_name_H-M   'P 1'
#
loop_
_entity.id
_entity.type
_entity.pdbx_description
1 polymer ?
#
loop_
_entity_poly.entity_id
_entity_poly.type
_entity_poly.pdbx_seq_one_letter_code
_entity_poly.pdbx_strand_id
1 'polypeptide(L)'
;MLSLKLSVLKSLLIVLSENHRVRSLFRKIGGFVSVISVIVYMENYLNEIPSIHVQTITDSRQIWNLLRFVFATITTAMRFEPANSRYFAQEICSPSFTDSLRLLGCFDEIQFGWRKHQPSSTMVKDDYEQLFEYNVDELPSNRKYTKNECSCVLMRLLYDMAMDSLDRNSGNVVVDQPKQATISTMETNIIIYPCIIDSIFQLLKFIESGRLCRFLMEKIGTLLLSERNCQVICETGLISELMHSVYVDIFLDESNQLHQLIRYIFERLAAHHIQAKDLRIFLRLSNPLNSIPMDDIRPKIFHRDRSIPLSRIKSMINISTPRDSQDDRNVHCSNRNLTPPFTEFDMNPEGFSCIFIPSIAPISTAGNFSNGPTNLLTGAIVGNSDVPVLVNGGIGTGERAFPSQSGLSFTSWIFIDRSDPINDSHTINVLTLYRSTQPNAEYSCLKAYINLQEKTMTISTQELPIFTTMNMNMNLDSDHNVRFPVPELTTTKTWHHIVIVLNRALLKNSTICVYIDGCLRLSKKLSYISSIVGGSYGIANTSPLYINAFIGTPPHYRKQGSILVWKQGPCHLIEEALGPPFISYIYMLGPNYIGSFQAIAYKQQSQQQLLLLPQQQIAEDKLIFGLNARATSIMTLSKMRRVYSKFDCKQIAKIIGLSTHENATPIYVLHNSAGHLCGPSRPLGGVLIGNIGARCFVPKPIPLTVADIGGTYLLLGLIANAHDNETLYASCKAFVSIFRSNRELQLEMNRINGYQILAMLLKRKRLSLNGHILSLLFDLVENVDARLIINHSTTTLMNRSTTISTVANSITSNNNQHLEYPSNFRAFKELFVDSIDLWLQSELLKPLLDRIGEIITSSSISSSMENALTIETRLNVYHLRKMNLLSRLLTLFKDHPELKDNEKIIQNIMIICFRLLNKTKRSKDLLCLGQFIVSLLPDQQQEQSNNETIDSSIELINSLLKIILQLMSRNSPAINGQMQDELIRTLGFDWFLLFIGQLHLETITIGL
;
A
#
# COMPACT_ATOMS: atom_id res chain seq x y z
N MET A 1 13.08 -53.47 12.26
CA MET A 1 11.83 -52.67 12.37
C MET A 1 11.93 -51.33 11.63
N LEU A 2 13.03 -50.57 11.79
CA LEU A 2 13.30 -49.32 11.04
C LEU A 2 13.25 -49.51 9.51
N SER A 3 13.92 -50.54 8.99
CA SER A 3 13.91 -50.90 7.57
C SER A 3 12.51 -51.14 7.01
N LEU A 4 11.63 -51.82 7.77
CA LEU A 4 10.23 -52.06 7.38
C LEU A 4 9.44 -50.75 7.32
N LYS A 5 9.55 -49.88 8.35
CA LYS A 5 8.89 -48.56 8.36
C LYS A 5 9.33 -47.70 7.18
N LEU A 6 10.63 -47.73 6.85
CA LEU A 6 11.19 -47.01 5.71
C LEU A 6 10.66 -47.55 4.37
N SER A 7 10.56 -48.87 4.20
CA SER A 7 9.94 -49.48 3.01
C SER A 7 8.47 -49.10 2.86
N VAL A 8 7.71 -49.11 3.96
CA VAL A 8 6.29 -48.71 3.97
C VAL A 8 6.11 -47.24 3.60
N LEU A 9 6.92 -46.34 4.17
CA LEU A 9 6.86 -44.91 3.83
C LEU A 9 7.23 -44.64 2.38
N LYS A 10 8.23 -45.35 1.83
CA LYS A 10 8.56 -45.26 0.39
C LYS A 10 7.38 -45.67 -0.48
N SER A 11 6.74 -46.81 -0.19
CA SER A 11 5.56 -47.25 -0.93
C SER A 11 4.40 -46.26 -0.81
N LEU A 12 4.14 -45.74 0.40
CA LEU A 12 3.09 -44.75 0.63
C LEU A 12 3.36 -43.44 -0.13
N LEU A 13 4.61 -42.98 -0.16
CA LEU A 13 5.03 -41.79 -0.88
C LEU A 13 4.73 -41.89 -2.39
N ILE A 14 5.02 -43.06 -2.99
CA ILE A 14 4.72 -43.33 -4.41
C ILE A 14 3.21 -43.26 -4.67
N VAL A 15 2.40 -43.88 -3.80
CA VAL A 15 0.94 -43.86 -3.98
C VAL A 15 0.37 -42.44 -3.82
N LEU A 16 0.92 -41.64 -2.90
CA LEU A 16 0.51 -40.25 -2.69
C LEU A 16 0.92 -39.34 -3.86
N SER A 17 2.05 -39.59 -4.51
CA SER A 17 2.52 -38.78 -5.64
C SER A 17 1.70 -39.01 -6.91
N GLU A 18 1.20 -40.23 -7.12
CA GLU A 18 0.44 -40.59 -8.33
C GLU A 18 -1.04 -40.21 -8.28
N ASN A 19 -1.68 -40.18 -7.11
CA ASN A 19 -3.13 -40.07 -7.01
C ASN A 19 -3.64 -39.04 -6.01
N HIS A 20 -4.22 -37.95 -6.52
CA HIS A 20 -4.85 -36.88 -5.73
C HIS A 20 -5.96 -37.38 -4.79
N ARG A 21 -6.72 -38.42 -5.16
CA ARG A 21 -7.78 -38.99 -4.30
C ARG A 21 -7.18 -39.64 -3.06
N VAL A 22 -6.01 -40.25 -3.18
CA VAL A 22 -5.31 -40.85 -2.03
C VAL A 22 -4.84 -39.77 -1.08
N ARG A 23 -4.33 -38.64 -1.60
CA ARG A 23 -4.01 -37.49 -0.76
C ARG A 23 -5.24 -36.98 -0.01
N SER A 24 -6.39 -36.82 -0.68
CA SER A 24 -7.64 -36.41 -0.03
C SER A 24 -8.09 -37.40 1.07
N LEU A 25 -7.92 -38.71 0.84
CA LEU A 25 -8.25 -39.74 1.81
C LEU A 25 -7.28 -39.77 2.99
N PHE A 26 -5.99 -39.49 2.75
CA PHE A 26 -4.92 -39.52 3.75
C PHE A 26 -5.26 -38.72 5.01
N ARG A 27 -5.84 -37.52 4.85
CA ARG A 27 -6.35 -36.73 5.98
C ARG A 27 -7.50 -37.44 6.72
N LYS A 28 -8.49 -37.96 5.97
CA LYS A 28 -9.72 -38.54 6.52
C LYS A 28 -9.46 -39.78 7.39
N ILE A 29 -8.40 -40.54 7.06
CA ILE A 29 -8.00 -41.73 7.81
C ILE A 29 -7.00 -41.44 8.94
N GLY A 30 -6.71 -40.16 9.23
CA GLY A 30 -5.73 -39.79 10.26
C GLY A 30 -4.27 -40.03 9.85
N GLY A 31 -3.98 -40.10 8.55
CA GLY A 31 -2.64 -40.41 8.02
C GLY A 31 -1.53 -39.49 8.52
N PHE A 32 -1.80 -38.19 8.71
CA PHE A 32 -0.84 -37.25 9.29
C PHE A 32 -0.40 -37.66 10.70
N VAL A 33 -1.37 -38.02 11.56
CA VAL A 33 -1.09 -38.46 12.94
C VAL A 33 -0.29 -39.77 12.93
N SER A 34 -0.67 -40.71 12.06
CA SER A 34 0.05 -41.97 11.90
C SER A 34 1.50 -41.77 11.47
N VAL A 35 1.76 -40.86 10.52
CA VAL A 35 3.13 -40.56 10.09
C VAL A 35 3.93 -39.81 11.17
N ILE A 36 3.30 -38.89 11.91
CA ILE A 36 3.94 -38.19 13.05
C ILE A 36 4.27 -39.15 14.19
N SER A 37 3.48 -40.20 14.42
CA SER A 37 3.80 -41.22 15.42
C SER A 37 5.14 -41.92 15.17
N VAL A 38 5.64 -41.90 13.93
CA VAL A 38 6.99 -42.39 13.59
C VAL A 38 8.07 -41.49 14.18
N ILE A 39 7.85 -40.17 14.24
CA ILE A 39 8.73 -39.19 14.91
C ILE A 39 8.74 -39.46 16.41
N VAL A 40 7.58 -39.62 17.02
CA VAL A 40 7.45 -39.95 18.46
C VAL A 40 8.16 -41.27 18.79
N TYR A 41 8.06 -42.27 17.92
CA TYR A 41 8.79 -43.54 18.08
C TYR A 41 10.32 -43.35 18.06
N MET A 42 10.83 -42.30 17.42
CA MET A 42 12.26 -41.96 17.38
C MET A 42 12.68 -41.05 18.55
N GLU A 43 11.92 -41.05 19.64
CA GLU A 43 12.26 -40.28 20.84
C GLU A 43 13.68 -40.57 21.33
N ASN A 44 14.46 -39.52 21.56
CA ASN A 44 15.87 -39.52 21.96
C ASN A 44 16.88 -40.11 20.96
N TYR A 45 16.48 -40.43 19.72
CA TYR A 45 17.39 -40.99 18.71
C TYR A 45 18.48 -40.00 18.24
N LEU A 46 18.28 -38.69 18.44
CA LEU A 46 19.22 -37.62 18.06
C LEU A 46 19.93 -36.96 19.26
N ASN A 47 19.81 -37.53 20.48
CA ASN A 47 20.42 -36.97 21.69
C ASN A 47 21.97 -36.98 21.61
N GLU A 48 22.56 -38.11 21.21
CA GLU A 48 23.95 -38.20 20.74
C GLU A 48 24.09 -39.45 19.85
N ILE A 49 24.43 -39.28 18.56
CA ILE A 49 24.64 -40.44 17.66
C ILE A 49 26.09 -40.91 17.83
N PRO A 50 26.37 -42.05 18.50
CA PRO A 50 27.74 -42.44 18.86
C PRO A 50 28.59 -42.80 17.63
N SER A 51 29.88 -42.42 17.63
CA SER A 51 30.86 -42.95 16.68
C SER A 51 31.34 -44.34 17.12
N ILE A 52 30.68 -45.36 16.59
CA ILE A 52 31.11 -46.78 16.50
C ILE A 52 31.50 -47.48 17.81
N HIS A 53 30.72 -48.51 18.19
CA HIS A 53 31.23 -49.85 18.52
C HIS A 53 30.25 -50.90 17.95
N VAL A 54 30.76 -51.71 17.01
CA VAL A 54 30.34 -53.06 16.58
C VAL A 54 28.86 -53.27 16.17
N GLN A 55 28.65 -53.51 14.86
CA GLN A 55 27.48 -54.09 14.13
C GLN A 55 26.46 -53.19 13.39
N THR A 56 26.42 -51.86 13.51
CA THR A 56 25.32 -51.08 12.87
C THR A 56 25.75 -49.77 12.17
N ILE A 57 26.67 -49.85 11.19
CA ILE A 57 26.95 -48.74 10.25
C ILE A 57 25.67 -48.34 9.45
N THR A 58 24.70 -49.26 9.36
CA THR A 58 23.42 -49.05 8.68
C THR A 58 22.42 -48.18 9.45
N ASP A 59 22.56 -47.95 10.75
CA ASP A 59 21.46 -47.41 11.57
C ASP A 59 21.39 -45.87 11.59
N SER A 60 22.51 -45.15 11.59
CA SER A 60 22.52 -43.68 11.62
C SER A 60 21.97 -43.06 10.33
N ARG A 61 22.39 -43.58 9.16
CA ARG A 61 21.85 -43.17 7.86
C ARG A 61 20.37 -43.56 7.69
N GLN A 62 19.95 -44.68 8.27
CA GLN A 62 18.54 -45.07 8.28
C GLN A 62 17.67 -44.11 9.09
N ILE A 63 18.16 -43.54 10.19
CA ILE A 63 17.42 -42.53 10.98
C ILE A 63 17.15 -41.28 10.16
N TRP A 64 18.20 -40.72 9.52
CA TRP A 64 18.03 -39.52 8.69
C TRP A 64 17.17 -39.77 7.46
N ASN A 65 17.33 -40.93 6.81
CA ASN A 65 16.48 -41.32 5.70
C ASN A 65 15.03 -41.50 6.15
N LEU A 66 14.80 -42.08 7.34
CA LEU A 66 13.45 -42.21 7.89
C LEU A 66 12.80 -40.84 8.12
N LEU A 67 13.51 -39.89 8.72
CA LEU A 67 13.04 -38.50 8.90
C LEU A 67 12.76 -37.82 7.55
N ARG A 68 13.68 -37.95 6.59
CA ARG A 68 13.50 -37.43 5.22
C ARG A 68 12.22 -38.00 4.58
N PHE A 69 11.98 -39.31 4.65
CA PHE A 69 10.78 -39.93 4.09
C PHE A 69 9.50 -39.58 4.85
N VAL A 70 9.57 -39.37 6.17
CA VAL A 70 8.45 -38.85 6.96
C VAL A 70 8.05 -37.46 6.46
N PHE A 71 9.01 -36.54 6.36
CA PHE A 71 8.74 -35.19 5.87
C PHE A 71 8.29 -35.18 4.40
N ALA A 72 8.92 -35.98 3.54
CA ALA A 72 8.50 -36.13 2.14
C ALA A 72 7.06 -36.62 2.05
N THR A 73 6.67 -37.64 2.84
CA THR A 73 5.29 -38.16 2.88
C THR A 73 4.28 -37.08 3.28
N ILE A 74 4.58 -36.31 4.34
CA ILE A 74 3.71 -35.21 4.79
C ILE A 74 3.62 -34.13 3.70
N THR A 75 4.74 -33.79 3.06
CA THR A 75 4.83 -32.75 2.03
C THR A 75 4.05 -33.15 0.78
N THR A 76 4.26 -34.35 0.26
CA THR A 76 3.53 -34.88 -0.89
C THR A 76 2.03 -35.01 -0.61
N ALA A 77 1.63 -35.32 0.63
CA ALA A 77 0.21 -35.33 1.01
C ALA A 77 -0.42 -33.92 0.96
N MET A 78 0.34 -32.85 1.19
CA MET A 78 -0.14 -31.46 1.10
C MET A 78 -0.04 -30.87 -0.31
N ARG A 79 0.88 -31.36 -1.15
CA ARG A 79 1.18 -30.82 -2.49
C ARG A 79 -0.06 -30.79 -3.38
N PHE A 80 -0.39 -29.60 -3.90
CA PHE A 80 -1.60 -29.33 -4.70
C PHE A 80 -2.93 -29.73 -4.04
N GLU A 81 -2.96 -29.91 -2.70
CA GLU A 81 -4.14 -30.27 -1.92
C GLU A 81 -4.39 -29.23 -0.81
N PRO A 82 -5.05 -28.09 -1.12
CA PRO A 82 -5.23 -27.00 -0.16
C PRO A 82 -6.00 -27.43 1.09
N ALA A 83 -6.89 -28.43 0.96
CA ALA A 83 -7.63 -29.00 2.08
C ALA A 83 -6.71 -29.75 3.08
N ASN A 84 -5.62 -30.34 2.59
CA ASN A 84 -4.63 -31.02 3.42
C ASN A 84 -3.63 -30.05 4.01
N SER A 85 -3.11 -29.12 3.20
CA SER A 85 -2.21 -28.06 3.66
C SER A 85 -2.83 -27.25 4.80
N ARG A 86 -4.09 -26.82 4.65
CA ARG A 86 -4.80 -26.09 5.72
C ARG A 86 -5.01 -26.94 6.97
N TYR A 87 -5.43 -28.20 6.81
CA TYR A 87 -5.64 -29.10 7.94
C TYR A 87 -4.33 -29.32 8.72
N PHE A 88 -3.24 -29.58 8.01
CA PHE A 88 -1.93 -29.75 8.62
C PHE A 88 -1.52 -28.48 9.38
N ALA A 89 -1.62 -27.30 8.76
CA ALA A 89 -1.25 -26.04 9.38
C ALA A 89 -2.07 -25.73 10.66
N GLN A 90 -3.38 -25.96 10.64
CA GLN A 90 -4.28 -25.56 11.73
C GLN A 90 -4.38 -26.60 12.86
N GLU A 91 -4.44 -27.89 12.52
CA GLU A 91 -4.78 -28.94 13.48
C GLU A 91 -3.55 -29.77 13.91
N ILE A 92 -2.49 -29.82 13.10
CA ILE A 92 -1.37 -30.76 13.28
C ILE A 92 -0.07 -30.04 13.64
N CYS A 93 0.25 -28.95 12.94
CA CYS A 93 1.58 -28.33 12.96
C CYS A 93 1.95 -27.81 14.37
N SER A 94 1.18 -26.86 14.92
CA SER A 94 1.58 -26.08 16.10
C SER A 94 1.25 -26.67 17.50
N PRO A 95 0.63 -27.86 17.65
CA PRO A 95 0.78 -28.59 18.92
C PRO A 95 1.33 -30.02 18.80
N SER A 96 1.17 -30.70 17.67
CA SER A 96 1.54 -32.13 17.58
C SER A 96 2.87 -32.33 16.88
N PHE A 97 3.04 -31.73 15.71
CA PHE A 97 4.24 -31.91 14.90
C PHE A 97 5.48 -31.30 15.56
N THR A 98 5.41 -30.02 15.94
CA THR A 98 6.55 -29.31 16.55
C THR A 98 6.98 -29.93 17.88
N ASP A 99 6.03 -30.32 18.75
CA ASP A 99 6.36 -30.99 20.00
C ASP A 99 6.91 -32.42 19.78
N SER A 100 6.41 -33.15 18.78
CA SER A 100 6.99 -34.46 18.41
C SER A 100 8.45 -34.33 17.95
N LEU A 101 8.80 -33.24 17.25
CA LEU A 101 10.18 -32.98 16.84
C LEU A 101 11.11 -32.71 18.03
N ARG A 102 10.60 -32.10 19.10
CA ARG A 102 11.37 -31.86 20.34
C ARG A 102 11.76 -33.17 21.01
N LEU A 103 10.91 -34.19 20.95
CA LEU A 103 11.18 -35.50 21.54
C LEU A 103 12.36 -36.24 20.88
N LEU A 104 12.81 -35.85 19.69
CA LEU A 104 13.95 -36.50 19.03
C LEU A 104 15.27 -36.38 19.83
N GLY A 105 15.36 -35.47 20.79
CA GLY A 105 16.48 -35.34 21.74
C GLY A 105 17.61 -34.42 21.29
N CYS A 106 17.55 -33.82 20.09
CA CYS A 106 18.52 -32.84 19.62
C CYS A 106 18.24 -31.39 20.11
N PHE A 107 17.09 -31.17 20.75
CA PHE A 107 16.70 -29.91 21.37
C PHE A 107 16.70 -30.06 22.89
N ASP A 108 16.95 -28.96 23.60
CA ASP A 108 16.98 -28.96 25.05
C ASP A 108 15.59 -28.77 25.67
N GLU A 109 15.43 -29.21 26.92
CA GLU A 109 14.16 -29.12 27.64
C GLU A 109 13.83 -27.68 28.05
N ILE A 110 14.86 -26.91 28.40
CA ILE A 110 14.76 -25.54 28.88
C ILE A 110 14.86 -24.60 27.70
N GLN A 111 13.95 -23.63 27.62
CA GLN A 111 14.08 -22.55 26.67
C GLN A 111 15.31 -21.72 27.02
N PHE A 112 16.31 -21.73 26.14
CA PHE A 112 17.43 -20.82 26.25
C PHE A 112 16.95 -19.46 25.77
N GLY A 113 16.46 -18.65 26.71
CA GLY A 113 16.59 -17.21 26.55
C GLY A 113 18.05 -16.95 26.24
N TRP A 114 18.33 -16.37 25.09
CA TRP A 114 19.67 -16.25 24.50
C TRP A 114 20.54 -15.35 25.40
N ARG A 115 21.02 -15.92 26.52
CA ARG A 115 21.58 -15.18 27.66
C ARG A 115 22.87 -14.47 27.27
N LYS A 116 23.09 -13.33 27.90
CA LYS A 116 24.34 -12.55 27.86
C LYS A 116 25.51 -13.45 28.29
N HIS A 117 26.46 -13.65 27.38
CA HIS A 117 27.74 -14.33 27.57
C HIS A 117 27.72 -15.87 27.68
N GLN A 118 28.12 -16.54 26.59
CA GLN A 118 29.10 -17.62 26.71
C GLN A 118 30.44 -17.11 26.15
N PRO A 119 31.51 -17.07 26.96
CA PRO A 119 32.85 -16.90 26.42
C PRO A 119 33.14 -18.11 25.54
N SER A 120 33.54 -17.87 24.30
CA SER A 120 33.92 -18.92 23.36
C SER A 120 35.07 -19.74 23.94
N SER A 121 34.78 -20.93 24.47
CA SER A 121 35.82 -21.94 24.71
C SER A 121 36.22 -22.52 23.35
N THR A 122 37.45 -22.25 22.94
CA THR A 122 38.18 -22.83 21.79
C THR A 122 37.53 -22.67 20.41
N MET A 123 38.31 -22.15 19.46
CA MET A 123 37.94 -22.03 18.04
C MET A 123 37.87 -23.40 17.36
N VAL A 124 36.82 -24.17 17.60
CA VAL A 124 36.36 -25.16 16.62
C VAL A 124 35.58 -24.38 15.56
N LYS A 125 36.03 -24.44 14.30
CA LYS A 125 35.23 -24.04 13.15
C LYS A 125 34.10 -25.07 13.02
N ASP A 126 32.95 -24.79 13.62
CA ASP A 126 31.73 -25.51 13.28
C ASP A 126 31.30 -25.04 11.89
N ASP A 127 31.55 -25.85 10.85
CA ASP A 127 31.13 -25.55 9.48
C ASP A 127 29.67 -25.98 9.26
N TYR A 128 28.74 -25.27 9.93
CA TYR A 128 27.30 -25.51 9.79
C TYR A 128 26.81 -25.27 8.36
N GLU A 129 27.52 -24.44 7.58
CA GLU A 129 27.19 -24.17 6.17
C GLU A 129 27.35 -25.42 5.32
N GLN A 130 28.51 -26.08 5.39
CA GLN A 130 28.72 -27.37 4.72
C GLN A 130 27.71 -28.41 5.19
N LEU A 131 27.41 -28.46 6.50
CA LEU A 131 26.44 -29.41 7.06
C LEU A 131 25.02 -29.20 6.53
N PHE A 132 24.61 -27.93 6.37
CA PHE A 132 23.30 -27.57 5.85
C PHE A 132 23.16 -27.83 4.35
N GLU A 133 24.27 -27.79 3.61
CA GLU A 133 24.29 -28.05 2.17
C GLU A 133 24.39 -29.54 1.80
N TYR A 134 24.88 -30.40 2.70
CA TYR A 134 24.95 -31.83 2.45
C TYR A 134 23.58 -32.44 2.15
N ASN A 135 23.57 -33.33 1.16
CA ASN A 135 22.45 -34.24 0.99
C ASN A 135 22.42 -35.22 2.17
N VAL A 136 21.22 -35.53 2.66
CA VAL A 136 21.04 -36.53 3.73
C VAL A 136 21.65 -37.88 3.37
N ASP A 137 21.65 -38.24 2.09
CA ASP A 137 22.26 -39.46 1.58
C ASP A 137 23.79 -39.45 1.56
N GLU A 138 24.41 -38.27 1.64
CA GLU A 138 25.86 -38.05 1.59
C GLU A 138 26.46 -37.77 2.99
N LEU A 139 25.63 -37.75 4.03
CA LEU A 139 26.06 -37.52 5.40
C LEU A 139 27.08 -38.60 5.85
N PRO A 140 28.27 -38.20 6.36
CA PRO A 140 29.30 -39.12 6.82
C PRO A 140 28.80 -40.09 7.90
N SER A 141 28.59 -41.36 7.54
CA SER A 141 28.03 -42.37 8.45
C SER A 141 29.00 -42.79 9.58
N ASN A 142 30.29 -42.47 9.45
CA ASN A 142 31.37 -42.90 10.36
C ASN A 142 31.78 -41.83 11.40
N ARG A 143 30.98 -40.76 11.55
CA ARG A 143 31.27 -39.62 12.43
C ARG A 143 30.23 -39.51 13.55
N LYS A 144 30.66 -39.12 14.76
CA LYS A 144 29.74 -38.75 15.86
C LYS A 144 29.09 -37.42 15.50
N TYR A 145 27.77 -37.34 15.61
CA TYR A 145 27.05 -36.07 15.48
C TYR A 145 26.69 -35.53 16.86
N THR A 146 27.00 -34.27 17.10
CA THR A 146 26.59 -33.50 18.28
C THR A 146 25.11 -33.11 18.17
N LYS A 147 24.48 -32.78 19.31
CA LYS A 147 23.11 -32.24 19.34
C LYS A 147 22.90 -31.08 18.37
N ASN A 148 23.84 -30.13 18.33
CA ASN A 148 23.78 -28.96 17.45
C ASN A 148 23.85 -29.36 15.97
N GLU A 149 24.71 -30.31 15.60
CA GLU A 149 24.77 -30.81 14.22
C GLU A 149 23.50 -31.55 13.83
N CYS A 150 22.94 -32.39 14.72
CA CYS A 150 21.64 -33.03 14.51
C CYS A 150 20.52 -31.99 14.32
N SER A 151 20.46 -30.98 15.17
CA SER A 151 19.51 -29.87 15.04
C SER A 151 19.70 -29.12 13.72
N CYS A 152 20.94 -28.90 13.26
CA CYS A 152 21.20 -28.26 11.97
C CYS A 152 20.61 -29.06 10.80
N VAL A 153 20.85 -30.38 10.74
CA VAL A 153 20.32 -31.26 9.67
C VAL A 153 18.79 -31.35 9.73
N LEU A 154 18.20 -31.42 10.93
CA LEU A 154 16.75 -31.42 11.08
C LEU A 154 16.14 -30.10 10.58
N MET A 155 16.74 -28.97 10.92
CA MET A 155 16.30 -27.65 10.48
C MET A 155 16.45 -27.48 8.97
N ARG A 156 17.48 -28.09 8.36
CA ARG A 156 17.61 -28.18 6.90
C ARG A 156 16.45 -28.92 6.26
N LEU A 157 16.05 -30.06 6.81
CA LEU A 157 14.91 -30.83 6.32
C LEU A 157 13.59 -30.06 6.44
N LEU A 158 13.38 -29.34 7.53
CA LEU A 158 12.21 -28.45 7.69
C LEU A 158 12.25 -27.28 6.71
N TYR A 159 13.43 -26.70 6.47
CA TYR A 159 13.62 -25.65 5.46
C TYR A 159 13.25 -26.16 4.07
N ASP A 160 13.69 -27.36 3.68
CA ASP A 160 13.31 -27.97 2.40
C ASP A 160 11.82 -28.32 2.34
N MET A 161 11.25 -28.77 3.45
CA MET A 161 9.82 -29.02 3.57
C MET A 161 9.01 -27.74 3.34
N ALA A 162 9.41 -26.60 3.90
CA ALA A 162 8.73 -25.31 3.73
C ALA A 162 8.66 -24.84 2.27
N MET A 163 9.67 -25.19 1.46
CA MET A 163 9.81 -24.83 0.04
C MET A 163 9.32 -25.91 -0.92
N ASP A 164 8.86 -27.05 -0.41
CA ASP A 164 8.54 -28.24 -1.20
C ASP A 164 9.74 -28.74 -2.06
N SER A 165 10.96 -28.62 -1.54
CA SER A 165 12.22 -28.95 -2.24
C SER A 165 12.85 -30.29 -1.82
N LEU A 166 12.19 -31.07 -0.96
CA LEU A 166 12.71 -32.36 -0.47
C LEU A 166 13.04 -33.36 -1.60
N ASP A 167 12.31 -33.30 -2.73
CA ASP A 167 12.50 -34.19 -3.87
C ASP A 167 13.67 -33.80 -4.78
N ARG A 168 14.06 -32.51 -4.81
CA ARG A 168 15.11 -31.98 -5.73
C ARG A 168 16.49 -32.57 -5.46
N ASN A 169 16.74 -33.03 -4.23
CA ASN A 169 18.01 -33.61 -3.82
C ASN A 169 18.04 -35.14 -3.98
N SER A 170 16.95 -35.79 -4.37
CA SER A 170 16.97 -37.21 -4.76
C SER A 170 17.32 -37.33 -6.24
N GLY A 171 18.59 -37.57 -6.56
CA GLY A 171 19.09 -37.76 -7.92
C GLY A 171 18.59 -39.04 -8.64
N ASN A 172 17.29 -39.32 -8.62
CA ASN A 172 16.66 -40.41 -9.36
C ASN A 172 15.20 -40.05 -9.69
N VAL A 173 14.98 -39.20 -10.70
CA VAL A 173 13.75 -39.21 -11.48
C VAL A 173 14.11 -39.25 -12.95
N VAL A 174 13.57 -40.27 -13.60
CA VAL A 174 13.68 -40.62 -15.01
C VAL A 174 13.50 -39.38 -15.89
N VAL A 175 14.46 -39.19 -16.80
CA VAL A 175 14.42 -38.23 -17.89
C VAL A 175 13.29 -38.64 -18.84
N ASP A 176 12.21 -37.87 -18.86
CA ASP A 176 11.44 -37.56 -20.08
C ASP A 176 10.39 -36.46 -19.79
N GLN A 177 10.89 -35.24 -19.58
CA GLN A 177 10.17 -34.00 -19.91
C GLN A 177 11.18 -33.00 -20.49
N PRO A 178 10.83 -32.22 -21.53
CA PRO A 178 11.81 -31.44 -22.27
C PRO A 178 12.38 -30.32 -21.39
N LYS A 179 13.71 -30.31 -21.28
CA LYS A 179 14.51 -29.24 -20.70
C LYS A 179 14.37 -27.96 -21.53
N GLN A 180 13.56 -27.01 -21.08
CA GLN A 180 13.73 -25.59 -21.38
C GLN A 180 13.36 -24.77 -20.13
N ALA A 181 14.38 -24.35 -19.37
CA ALA A 181 14.38 -23.13 -18.55
C ALA A 181 15.75 -22.99 -17.85
N THR A 182 16.78 -22.59 -18.60
CA THR A 182 17.94 -21.88 -18.03
C THR A 182 17.58 -20.40 -17.92
N ILE A 183 16.78 -20.03 -16.91
CA ILE A 183 16.58 -18.63 -16.50
C ILE A 183 16.50 -18.58 -14.95
N SER A 184 17.45 -17.85 -14.36
CA SER A 184 17.57 -17.37 -12.96
C SER A 184 17.46 -18.36 -11.79
N THR A 185 18.62 -18.71 -11.22
CA THR A 185 18.85 -19.42 -9.96
C THR A 185 18.37 -18.70 -8.68
N MET A 186 17.72 -17.52 -8.78
CA MET A 186 17.25 -16.73 -7.62
C MET A 186 15.79 -16.99 -7.24
N GLU A 187 14.99 -17.63 -8.10
CA GLU A 187 13.53 -17.81 -7.88
C GLU A 187 13.14 -19.19 -7.31
N THR A 188 14.12 -20.01 -6.91
CA THR A 188 13.89 -21.38 -6.44
C THR A 188 13.45 -21.51 -4.99
N ASN A 189 13.46 -20.42 -4.20
CA ASN A 189 13.22 -20.42 -2.74
C ASN A 189 11.92 -19.67 -2.35
N ILE A 190 10.79 -20.02 -2.96
CA ILE A 190 9.47 -19.49 -2.60
C ILE A 190 8.84 -20.37 -1.52
N ILE A 191 8.39 -19.75 -0.43
CA ILE A 191 7.74 -20.47 0.67
C ILE A 191 6.36 -20.95 0.23
N ILE A 192 6.13 -22.27 0.33
CA ILE A 192 4.85 -22.90 0.02
C ILE A 192 4.09 -23.23 1.31
N TYR A 193 4.78 -23.72 2.34
CA TYR A 193 4.20 -24.10 3.62
C TYR A 193 4.76 -23.24 4.76
N PRO A 194 4.25 -22.02 4.95
CA PRO A 194 4.82 -21.09 5.94
C PRO A 194 4.63 -21.53 7.40
N CYS A 195 3.65 -22.40 7.72
CA CYS A 195 3.52 -22.99 9.05
C CYS A 195 4.75 -23.79 9.52
N ILE A 196 5.56 -24.28 8.57
CA ILE A 196 6.83 -24.95 8.88
C ILE A 196 7.89 -23.93 9.32
N ILE A 197 7.88 -22.71 8.76
CA ILE A 197 8.77 -21.63 9.23
C ILE A 197 8.43 -21.25 10.67
N ASP A 198 7.15 -21.19 11.05
CA ASP A 198 6.79 -20.96 12.45
C ASP A 198 7.30 -22.07 13.36
N SER A 199 7.20 -23.33 12.91
CA SER A 199 7.75 -24.48 13.65
C SER A 199 9.27 -24.36 13.83
N ILE A 200 9.99 -23.92 12.80
CA ILE A 200 11.44 -23.63 12.89
C ILE A 200 11.70 -22.57 13.97
N PHE A 201 10.97 -21.45 14.02
CA PHE A 201 11.14 -20.47 15.10
C PHE A 201 10.77 -21.02 16.48
N GLN A 202 9.70 -21.83 16.58
CA GLN A 202 9.34 -22.47 17.84
C GLN A 202 10.41 -23.47 18.32
N LEU A 203 11.18 -24.08 17.42
CA LEU A 203 12.28 -24.99 17.77
C LEU A 203 13.57 -24.24 18.08
N LEU A 204 13.85 -23.11 17.42
CA LEU A 204 15.06 -22.31 17.63
C LEU A 204 15.28 -22.00 19.12
N LYS A 205 14.23 -21.64 19.87
CA LYS A 205 14.34 -21.30 21.32
C LYS A 205 14.83 -22.43 22.23
N PHE A 206 14.98 -23.64 21.72
CA PHE A 206 15.48 -24.81 22.43
C PHE A 206 16.87 -25.28 21.96
N ILE A 207 17.59 -24.44 21.20
CA ILE A 207 18.97 -24.71 20.79
C ILE A 207 19.91 -23.86 21.65
N GLU A 208 20.82 -24.49 22.40
CA GLU A 208 21.79 -23.76 23.23
C GLU A 208 22.80 -22.95 22.40
N SER A 209 23.26 -23.48 21.26
CA SER A 209 24.33 -22.87 20.45
C SER A 209 23.87 -21.57 19.77
N GLY A 210 24.33 -20.43 20.28
CA GLY A 210 24.11 -19.13 19.65
C GLY A 210 24.68 -19.02 18.24
N ARG A 211 25.77 -19.74 17.92
CA ARG A 211 26.37 -19.78 16.56
C ARG A 211 25.44 -20.46 15.55
N LEU A 212 24.90 -21.63 15.91
CA LEU A 212 23.95 -22.35 15.07
C LEU A 212 22.68 -21.52 14.84
N CYS A 213 22.18 -20.86 15.87
CA CYS A 213 20.96 -20.08 15.77
C CYS A 213 21.13 -18.82 14.94
N ARG A 214 22.31 -18.19 15.05
CA ARG A 214 22.72 -17.12 14.15
C ARG A 214 22.69 -17.59 12.69
N PHE A 215 23.35 -18.72 12.39
CA PHE A 215 23.41 -19.29 11.05
C PHE A 215 22.00 -19.62 10.50
N LEU A 216 21.16 -20.29 11.29
CA LEU A 216 19.79 -20.63 10.88
C LEU A 216 18.92 -19.39 10.65
N MET A 217 19.01 -18.39 11.53
CA MET A 217 18.31 -17.11 11.34
C MET A 217 18.83 -16.34 10.12
N GLU A 218 20.12 -16.39 9.81
CA GLU A 218 20.69 -15.81 8.59
C GLU A 218 20.12 -16.51 7.34
N LYS A 219 20.06 -17.85 7.32
CA LYS A 219 19.45 -18.61 6.20
C LYS A 219 17.95 -18.33 6.06
N ILE A 220 17.19 -18.14 7.14
CA ILE A 220 15.79 -17.69 7.06
C ILE A 220 15.72 -16.23 6.59
N GLY A 221 16.63 -15.39 7.05
CA GLY A 221 16.72 -13.97 6.68
C GLY A 221 16.91 -13.75 5.18
N THR A 222 17.62 -14.65 4.48
CA THR A 222 17.76 -14.59 3.01
C THR A 222 16.43 -14.87 2.29
N LEU A 223 15.56 -15.73 2.85
CA LEU A 223 14.22 -15.97 2.29
C LEU A 223 13.36 -14.71 2.33
N LEU A 224 13.55 -13.88 3.35
CA LEU A 224 12.86 -12.61 3.53
C LEU A 224 13.38 -11.50 2.61
N LEU A 225 14.36 -11.76 1.73
CA LEU A 225 14.70 -10.84 0.64
C LEU A 225 13.56 -10.73 -0.38
N SER A 226 12.82 -11.83 -0.59
CA SER A 226 11.64 -11.84 -1.45
C SER A 226 10.43 -11.23 -0.75
N GLU A 227 9.81 -10.22 -1.38
CA GLU A 227 8.57 -9.61 -0.89
C GLU A 227 7.46 -10.65 -0.71
N ARG A 228 7.37 -11.59 -1.65
CA ARG A 228 6.38 -12.68 -1.61
C ARG A 228 6.51 -13.52 -0.35
N ASN A 229 7.75 -13.89 0.03
CA ASN A 229 8.00 -14.66 1.23
C ASN A 229 7.65 -13.88 2.51
N CYS A 230 7.99 -12.59 2.56
CA CYS A 230 7.59 -11.73 3.68
C CYS A 230 6.06 -11.70 3.84
N GLN A 231 5.34 -11.46 2.74
CA GLN A 231 3.87 -11.39 2.74
C GLN A 231 3.23 -12.70 3.22
N VAL A 232 3.74 -13.84 2.77
CA VAL A 232 3.24 -15.17 3.15
C VAL A 232 3.52 -15.49 4.63
N ILE A 233 4.71 -15.18 5.14
CA ILE A 233 5.05 -15.37 6.57
C ILE A 233 4.25 -14.43 7.47
N CYS A 234 3.94 -13.21 7.01
CA CYS A 234 3.14 -12.27 7.80
C CYS A 234 1.76 -12.83 8.18
N GLU A 235 1.19 -13.72 7.37
CA GLU A 235 -0.13 -14.30 7.60
C GLU A 235 -0.13 -15.42 8.65
N THR A 236 1.03 -16.00 8.97
CA THR A 236 1.10 -17.10 9.93
C THR A 236 1.18 -16.68 11.39
N GLY A 237 1.55 -15.41 11.65
CA GLY A 237 1.63 -14.85 12.99
C GLY A 237 3.04 -14.81 13.59
N LEU A 238 4.10 -15.01 12.80
CA LEU A 238 5.48 -14.97 13.29
C LEU A 238 5.83 -13.67 14.03
N ILE A 239 5.30 -12.51 13.63
CA ILE A 239 5.50 -11.25 14.37
C ILE A 239 4.94 -11.34 15.79
N SER A 240 3.77 -11.97 15.95
CA SER A 240 3.18 -12.21 17.26
C SER A 240 4.08 -13.13 18.10
N GLU A 241 4.66 -14.18 17.51
CA GLU A 241 5.63 -15.04 18.22
C GLU A 241 6.88 -14.23 18.63
N LEU A 242 7.44 -13.39 17.75
CA LEU A 242 8.59 -12.54 18.07
C LEU A 242 8.30 -11.54 19.22
N MET A 243 7.07 -11.04 19.32
CA MET A 243 6.66 -10.05 20.34
C MET A 243 6.11 -10.66 21.63
N HIS A 244 5.67 -11.92 21.64
CA HIS A 244 5.03 -12.55 22.80
C HIS A 244 5.84 -13.70 23.44
N SER A 245 7.02 -14.01 22.90
CA SER A 245 7.89 -15.09 23.40
C SER A 245 9.22 -14.57 23.92
N VAL A 246 10.13 -15.49 24.22
CA VAL A 246 11.50 -15.24 24.70
C VAL A 246 12.32 -14.34 23.76
N TYR A 247 11.92 -14.18 22.49
CA TYR A 247 12.57 -13.25 21.56
C TYR A 247 12.50 -11.78 21.99
N VAL A 248 11.52 -11.41 22.82
CA VAL A 248 11.38 -10.08 23.41
C VAL A 248 12.66 -9.64 24.14
N ASP A 249 13.30 -10.56 24.86
CA ASP A 249 14.52 -10.27 25.62
C ASP A 249 15.68 -9.87 24.71
N ILE A 250 15.71 -10.37 23.46
CA ILE A 250 16.72 -9.98 22.45
C ILE A 250 16.50 -8.55 21.97
N PHE A 251 15.25 -8.08 21.89
CA PHE A 251 14.98 -6.68 21.55
C PHE A 251 15.39 -5.72 22.67
N LEU A 252 15.39 -6.17 23.92
CA LEU A 252 15.84 -5.38 25.08
C LEU A 252 17.36 -5.29 25.19
N ASP A 253 18.06 -6.30 24.69
CA ASP A 253 19.51 -6.41 24.78
C ASP A 253 20.21 -6.13 23.44
N GLU A 254 20.58 -4.87 23.20
CA GLU A 254 21.33 -4.47 22.00
C GLU A 254 22.73 -5.10 21.89
N SER A 255 23.28 -5.63 23.00
CA SER A 255 24.57 -6.32 23.01
C SER A 255 24.50 -7.78 22.53
N ASN A 256 23.29 -8.31 22.37
CA ASN A 256 23.07 -9.68 21.94
C ASN A 256 23.50 -9.89 20.48
N GLN A 257 24.25 -10.97 20.21
CA GLN A 257 24.72 -11.31 18.86
C GLN A 257 23.58 -11.54 17.84
N LEU A 258 22.39 -11.90 18.32
CA LEU A 258 21.19 -12.13 17.50
C LEU A 258 20.33 -10.86 17.34
N HIS A 259 20.61 -9.78 18.07
CA HIS A 259 19.81 -8.56 18.08
C HIS A 259 19.58 -8.00 16.68
N GLN A 260 20.65 -7.85 15.89
CA GLN A 260 20.56 -7.31 14.54
C GLN A 260 19.73 -8.19 13.59
N LEU A 261 19.81 -9.52 13.73
CA LEU A 261 19.10 -10.47 12.88
C LEU A 261 17.60 -10.50 13.19
N ILE A 262 17.23 -10.62 14.46
CA ILE A 262 15.82 -10.59 14.88
C ILE A 262 15.19 -9.25 14.52
N ARG A 263 15.91 -8.16 14.75
CA ARG A 263 15.47 -6.83 14.34
C ARG A 263 15.26 -6.75 12.82
N TYR A 264 16.19 -7.27 12.02
CA TYR A 264 16.05 -7.32 10.56
C TYR A 264 14.81 -8.12 10.14
N ILE A 265 14.61 -9.32 10.69
CA ILE A 265 13.45 -10.18 10.42
C ILE A 265 12.15 -9.46 10.78
N PHE A 266 12.08 -8.88 11.98
CA PHE A 266 10.94 -8.09 12.43
C PHE A 266 10.67 -6.90 11.51
N GLU A 267 11.70 -6.14 11.14
CA GLU A 267 11.54 -4.99 10.26
C GLU A 267 11.06 -5.39 8.86
N ARG A 268 11.53 -6.51 8.31
CA ARG A 268 11.07 -7.04 7.01
C ARG A 268 9.61 -7.44 7.05
N LEU A 269 9.15 -8.11 8.11
CA LEU A 269 7.76 -8.56 8.24
C LEU A 269 6.81 -7.41 8.59
N ALA A 270 7.18 -6.59 9.57
CA ALA A 270 6.36 -5.47 10.04
C ALA A 270 6.15 -4.39 8.97
N ALA A 271 7.04 -4.30 7.96
CA ALA A 271 6.86 -3.40 6.81
C ALA A 271 5.64 -3.77 5.97
N HIS A 272 5.26 -5.05 5.95
CA HIS A 272 4.12 -5.55 5.19
C HIS A 272 2.85 -5.63 6.04
N HIS A 273 2.95 -6.17 7.25
CA HIS A 273 1.80 -6.38 8.11
C HIS A 273 2.21 -6.37 9.57
N ILE A 274 1.64 -5.48 10.39
CA ILE A 274 1.80 -5.53 11.85
C ILE A 274 0.46 -5.25 12.53
N GLN A 275 0.11 -6.06 13.54
CA GLN A 275 -1.13 -5.85 14.30
C GLN A 275 -0.93 -4.77 15.36
N ALA A 276 -2.02 -4.09 15.73
CA ALA A 276 -1.98 -3.03 16.75
C ALA A 276 -1.47 -3.52 18.11
N LYS A 277 -1.78 -4.78 18.48
CA LYS A 277 -1.29 -5.41 19.71
C LYS A 277 0.25 -5.59 19.69
N ASP A 278 0.80 -6.03 18.57
CA ASP A 278 2.22 -6.35 18.41
C ASP A 278 3.05 -5.06 18.38
N LEU A 279 2.59 -4.06 17.62
CA LEU A 279 3.21 -2.73 17.59
C LEU A 279 3.17 -2.06 18.96
N ARG A 280 2.08 -2.22 19.71
CA ARG A 280 1.97 -1.71 21.08
C ARG A 280 3.00 -2.36 22.00
N ILE A 281 3.21 -3.67 21.92
CA ILE A 281 4.24 -4.36 22.71
C ILE A 281 5.63 -3.86 22.33
N PHE A 282 5.95 -3.81 21.04
CA PHE A 282 7.22 -3.32 20.53
C PHE A 282 7.58 -1.92 21.06
N LEU A 283 6.61 -1.00 21.08
CA LEU A 283 6.81 0.35 21.61
C LEU A 283 7.05 0.37 23.12
N ARG A 284 6.41 -0.55 23.86
CA ARG A 284 6.41 -0.64 25.33
C ARG A 284 7.53 -1.50 25.93
N LEU A 285 8.40 -2.07 25.10
CA LEU A 285 9.50 -2.96 25.53
C LEU A 285 10.34 -2.39 26.69
N SER A 286 10.57 -1.07 26.72
CA SER A 286 11.34 -0.43 27.79
C SER A 286 10.72 0.89 28.22
N ASN A 287 11.28 1.48 29.29
CA ASN A 287 11.02 2.86 29.66
C ASN A 287 11.30 3.82 28.47
N PRO A 288 10.61 4.97 28.39
CA PRO A 288 9.54 5.43 29.29
C PRO A 288 8.15 4.87 28.97
N LEU A 289 8.00 4.08 27.89
CA LEU A 289 6.69 3.64 27.40
C LEU A 289 6.19 2.34 28.05
N ASN A 290 6.99 1.69 28.88
CA ASN A 290 6.60 0.47 29.59
C ASN A 290 5.33 0.70 30.43
N SER A 291 4.33 -0.18 30.27
CA SER A 291 3.10 -0.13 31.04
C SER A 291 3.24 -1.08 32.23
N ILE A 292 3.73 -0.55 33.35
CA ILE A 292 3.84 -1.29 34.62
C ILE A 292 2.49 -1.18 35.36
N PRO A 293 1.96 -2.25 35.95
CA PRO A 293 0.79 -2.17 36.84
C PRO A 293 1.00 -1.10 37.91
N MET A 294 -0.04 -0.34 38.25
CA MET A 294 0.07 0.80 39.19
C MET A 294 0.70 0.38 40.53
N ASP A 295 0.42 -0.84 40.98
CA ASP A 295 0.90 -1.41 42.24
C ASP A 295 2.41 -1.73 42.24
N ASP A 296 3.00 -1.91 41.05
CA ASP A 296 4.43 -2.23 40.87
C ASP A 296 5.30 -0.98 40.62
N ILE A 297 4.69 0.22 40.57
CA ILE A 297 5.40 1.49 40.38
C ILE A 297 6.16 1.87 41.65
N ARG A 298 7.42 1.39 41.76
CA ARG A 298 8.32 1.84 42.83
C ARG A 298 8.86 3.24 42.53
N PRO A 299 8.81 4.20 43.49
CA PRO A 299 9.18 5.61 43.26
C PRO A 299 10.66 5.85 42.91
N LYS A 300 11.52 4.82 42.93
CA LYS A 300 12.97 4.93 42.64
C LYS A 300 13.38 4.52 41.20
N ILE A 301 12.48 4.01 40.36
CA ILE A 301 12.83 3.46 39.02
C ILE A 301 12.95 4.54 37.92
N PHE A 302 12.47 5.77 38.14
CA PHE A 302 12.43 6.84 37.13
C PHE A 302 13.77 7.56 36.83
N HIS A 303 14.90 7.02 37.30
CA HIS A 303 16.16 7.76 37.36
C HIS A 303 17.26 7.37 36.37
N ARG A 304 17.07 6.44 35.42
CA ARG A 304 18.17 6.15 34.46
C ARG A 304 17.83 6.11 32.96
N ASP A 305 16.66 5.63 32.52
CA ASP A 305 16.36 5.59 31.07
C ASP A 305 15.07 6.36 30.75
N ARG A 306 15.21 7.64 30.43
CA ARG A 306 14.08 8.53 30.07
C ARG A 306 13.85 8.65 28.57
N SER A 307 14.73 8.11 27.72
CA SER A 307 14.59 8.11 26.26
C SER A 307 14.21 6.73 25.74
N ILE A 308 13.50 6.73 24.62
CA ILE A 308 13.26 5.52 23.84
C ILE A 308 14.57 5.17 23.12
N PRO A 309 15.03 3.89 23.15
CA PRO A 309 16.24 3.49 22.45
C PRO A 309 16.22 3.89 20.97
N LEU A 310 17.34 4.45 20.48
CA LEU A 310 17.47 4.93 19.11
C LEU A 310 17.25 3.79 18.09
N SER A 311 17.67 2.58 18.44
CA SER A 311 17.44 1.36 17.66
C SER A 311 15.94 1.18 17.34
N ARG A 312 15.07 1.33 18.33
CA ARG A 312 13.61 1.18 18.21
C ARG A 312 13.00 2.22 17.28
N ILE A 313 13.39 3.49 17.42
CA ILE A 313 12.92 4.57 16.54
C ILE A 313 13.42 4.33 15.10
N LYS A 314 14.68 3.91 14.93
CA LYS A 314 15.23 3.53 13.63
C LYS A 314 14.45 2.36 12.99
N SER A 315 14.00 1.38 13.78
CA SER A 315 13.13 0.31 13.26
C SER A 315 11.80 0.84 12.78
N MET A 316 11.16 1.75 13.53
CA MET A 316 9.91 2.38 13.06
C MET A 316 10.11 3.08 11.71
N ILE A 317 11.22 3.80 11.53
CA ILE A 317 11.57 4.44 10.26
C ILE A 317 11.74 3.37 9.17
N ASN A 318 12.54 2.34 9.42
CA ASN A 318 12.84 1.28 8.44
C ASN A 318 11.60 0.49 8.01
N ILE A 319 10.58 0.44 8.86
CA ILE A 319 9.30 -0.22 8.62
C ILE A 319 8.33 0.73 7.88
N SER A 320 8.39 2.04 8.16
CA SER A 320 7.53 3.05 7.52
C SER A 320 8.06 3.55 6.18
N THR A 321 9.36 3.41 5.90
CA THR A 321 9.96 3.82 4.62
C THR A 321 9.84 2.71 3.58
N PRO A 322 9.21 2.95 2.42
CA PRO A 322 9.20 1.98 1.32
C PRO A 322 10.63 1.74 0.83
N ARG A 323 11.06 0.48 0.76
CA ARG A 323 12.46 0.10 0.47
C ARG A 323 12.80 0.02 -1.03
N ASP A 324 11.80 -0.14 -1.90
CA ASP A 324 12.00 -0.48 -3.32
C ASP A 324 11.59 0.61 -4.34
N SER A 325 11.23 1.82 -3.88
CA SER A 325 10.83 2.92 -4.77
C SER A 325 11.97 3.91 -5.01
N GLN A 326 13.15 3.42 -5.45
CA GLN A 326 14.28 4.31 -5.78
C GLN A 326 14.11 5.02 -7.14
N ASP A 327 13.20 4.55 -8.01
CA ASP A 327 13.00 5.10 -9.36
C ASP A 327 11.71 5.92 -9.57
N ASP A 328 10.81 6.00 -8.59
CA ASP A 328 9.45 6.52 -8.80
C ASP A 328 9.27 7.99 -8.37
N ARG A 329 10.16 8.88 -8.83
CA ARG A 329 10.06 10.34 -8.54
C ARG A 329 8.95 11.08 -9.29
N ASN A 330 8.19 10.42 -10.18
CA ASN A 330 7.37 11.12 -11.19
C ASN A 330 5.84 10.88 -11.12
N VAL A 331 5.27 10.26 -10.08
CA VAL A 331 3.80 10.10 -9.97
C VAL A 331 3.25 10.67 -8.66
N HIS A 332 2.69 11.88 -8.75
CA HIS A 332 2.21 12.71 -7.63
C HIS A 332 0.76 12.41 -7.21
N CYS A 333 0.54 11.44 -6.32
CA CYS A 333 -0.74 11.25 -5.58
C CYS A 333 -0.47 10.77 -4.14
N SER A 334 -1.05 11.42 -3.13
CA SER A 334 -0.84 11.20 -1.68
C SER A 334 -1.03 9.77 -1.16
N ASN A 335 -1.85 8.95 -1.81
CA ASN A 335 -2.19 7.61 -1.31
C ASN A 335 -1.30 6.49 -1.90
N ARG A 336 -0.23 6.78 -2.65
CA ARG A 336 0.60 5.74 -3.32
C ARG A 336 1.78 5.17 -2.52
N ASN A 337 2.15 5.75 -1.38
CA ASN A 337 3.24 5.19 -0.54
C ASN A 337 2.85 3.89 0.20
N LEU A 338 1.57 3.53 0.16
CA LEU A 338 1.04 2.30 0.73
C LEU A 338 0.69 1.33 -0.40
N THR A 339 1.29 0.15 -0.38
CA THR A 339 0.88 -0.96 -1.25
C THR A 339 -0.62 -1.21 -1.02
N PRO A 340 -1.45 -1.23 -2.07
CA PRO A 340 -2.88 -1.49 -1.92
C PRO A 340 -3.16 -2.98 -1.68
N PRO A 341 -4.32 -3.34 -1.10
CA PRO A 341 -4.79 -4.72 -1.11
C PRO A 341 -4.97 -5.21 -2.55
N PHE A 342 -4.45 -6.39 -2.86
CA PHE A 342 -4.49 -6.93 -4.21
C PHE A 342 -4.72 -8.44 -4.22
N THR A 343 -5.12 -8.94 -5.39
CA THR A 343 -5.12 -10.36 -5.73
C THR A 343 -4.05 -10.59 -6.80
N GLU A 344 -3.07 -11.43 -6.53
CA GLU A 344 -2.02 -11.79 -7.48
C GLU A 344 -2.41 -13.02 -8.27
N PHE A 345 -2.09 -12.96 -9.55
CA PHE A 345 -2.22 -14.02 -10.53
C PHE A 345 -0.83 -14.32 -11.09
N ASP A 346 -0.23 -15.39 -10.58
CA ASP A 346 1.04 -15.95 -11.03
C ASP A 346 0.76 -17.13 -11.96
N MET A 347 1.06 -16.95 -13.26
CA MET A 347 0.81 -17.96 -14.28
C MET A 347 1.89 -19.05 -14.32
N ASN A 348 3.03 -18.88 -13.65
CA ASN A 348 4.16 -19.81 -13.75
C ASN A 348 3.84 -21.24 -13.27
N PRO A 349 3.28 -21.47 -12.07
CA PRO A 349 3.14 -22.83 -11.55
C PRO A 349 2.08 -23.65 -12.29
N GLU A 350 1.01 -22.99 -12.76
CA GLU A 350 -0.20 -23.68 -13.21
C GLU A 350 -0.67 -23.27 -14.62
N GLY A 351 -0.26 -22.10 -15.11
CA GLY A 351 -0.71 -21.54 -16.38
C GLY A 351 -2.12 -20.95 -16.35
N PHE A 352 -2.76 -20.85 -15.17
CA PHE A 352 -4.06 -20.24 -14.98
C PHE A 352 -4.19 -19.67 -13.57
N SER A 353 -4.96 -18.60 -13.42
CA SER A 353 -5.39 -18.04 -12.14
C SER A 353 -6.46 -16.99 -12.44
N CYS A 354 -7.58 -17.01 -11.73
CA CYS A 354 -8.69 -16.09 -12.00
C CYS A 354 -9.59 -15.84 -10.78
N ILE A 355 -10.40 -14.80 -10.87
CA ILE A 355 -11.57 -14.58 -10.01
C ILE A 355 -12.82 -14.92 -10.82
N PHE A 356 -13.63 -15.83 -10.31
CA PHE A 356 -14.93 -16.20 -10.86
C PHE A 356 -16.07 -15.50 -10.12
N ILE A 357 -16.95 -14.82 -10.84
CA ILE A 357 -18.06 -14.06 -10.27
C ILE A 357 -19.38 -14.67 -10.78
N PRO A 358 -20.12 -15.42 -9.96
CA PRO A 358 -21.41 -15.98 -10.36
C PRO A 358 -22.52 -14.91 -10.31
N SER A 359 -23.53 -15.06 -11.16
CA SER A 359 -24.81 -14.32 -11.07
C SER A 359 -24.65 -12.79 -11.11
N ILE A 360 -23.95 -12.29 -12.15
CA ILE A 360 -23.77 -10.86 -12.43
C ILE A 360 -25.11 -10.15 -12.60
N ALA A 361 -26.05 -10.79 -13.30
CA ALA A 361 -27.42 -10.34 -13.43
C ALA A 361 -28.34 -11.53 -13.11
N PRO A 362 -28.82 -11.63 -11.85
CA PRO A 362 -29.74 -12.69 -11.45
C PRO A 362 -31.09 -12.57 -12.17
N ILE A 363 -31.60 -13.68 -12.69
CA ILE A 363 -32.83 -13.76 -13.49
C ILE A 363 -33.78 -14.76 -12.81
N SER A 364 -35.08 -14.50 -12.83
CA SER A 364 -36.11 -15.41 -12.40
C SER A 364 -36.43 -16.40 -13.51
N THR A 365 -36.50 -17.67 -13.13
CA THR A 365 -37.12 -18.66 -14.01
C THR A 365 -38.64 -18.52 -13.87
N ALA A 366 -39.31 -18.07 -14.93
CA ALA A 366 -40.72 -18.43 -15.10
C ALA A 366 -40.80 -19.95 -14.97
N GLY A 367 -41.58 -20.44 -14.00
CA GLY A 367 -41.62 -21.85 -13.67
C GLY A 367 -41.91 -22.72 -14.90
N ASN A 368 -41.31 -23.90 -14.91
CA ASN A 368 -41.59 -25.00 -15.85
C ASN A 368 -43.03 -25.57 -15.68
N PHE A 369 -44.03 -24.71 -15.56
CA PHE A 369 -45.44 -25.09 -15.51
C PHE A 369 -46.17 -24.43 -16.70
N SER A 370 -46.34 -25.25 -17.74
CA SER A 370 -47.38 -25.23 -18.80
C SER A 370 -47.62 -23.96 -19.65
N ASN A 371 -47.33 -24.13 -20.94
CA ASN A 371 -48.08 -23.66 -22.13
C ASN A 371 -49.01 -22.42 -21.97
N GLY A 372 -48.53 -21.27 -22.42
CA GLY A 372 -49.37 -20.12 -22.78
C GLY A 372 -48.53 -18.96 -23.32
N PRO A 373 -48.91 -18.29 -24.43
CA PRO A 373 -48.17 -17.15 -24.95
C PRO A 373 -48.73 -15.84 -24.38
N THR A 374 -47.93 -14.98 -23.72
CA THR A 374 -48.23 -13.53 -23.62
C THR A 374 -47.07 -12.70 -23.05
N ASN A 375 -46.58 -11.75 -23.85
CA ASN A 375 -46.20 -10.34 -23.60
C ASN A 375 -45.69 -9.96 -22.19
N LEU A 376 -44.43 -9.55 -22.01
CA LEU A 376 -43.88 -8.21 -22.29
C LEU A 376 -44.85 -7.06 -21.99
N LEU A 377 -44.82 -6.52 -20.76
CA LEU A 377 -44.99 -5.09 -20.46
C LEU A 377 -44.41 -4.76 -19.08
N THR A 378 -43.67 -3.66 -19.04
CA THR A 378 -43.00 -3.01 -17.92
C THR A 378 -43.94 -2.53 -16.83
N GLY A 379 -43.53 -2.71 -15.56
CA GLY A 379 -43.73 -1.79 -14.44
C GLY A 379 -45.16 -1.48 -13.97
N ALA A 380 -45.60 -2.16 -12.91
CA ALA A 380 -46.39 -1.59 -11.81
C ALA A 380 -46.55 -2.64 -10.70
N ILE A 381 -46.30 -2.21 -9.46
CA ILE A 381 -46.73 -2.90 -8.25
C ILE A 381 -48.26 -2.95 -8.28
N VAL A 382 -48.87 -4.10 -7.95
CA VAL A 382 -50.04 -4.29 -7.07
C VAL A 382 -50.49 -5.76 -7.12
N GLY A 383 -50.62 -6.36 -5.94
CA GLY A 383 -51.72 -7.29 -5.63
C GLY A 383 -51.48 -8.80 -5.77
N ASN A 384 -51.31 -9.44 -4.62
CA ASN A 384 -51.73 -10.82 -4.31
C ASN A 384 -51.25 -11.98 -5.20
N SER A 385 -50.00 -12.38 -5.01
CA SER A 385 -49.66 -13.82 -5.04
C SER A 385 -48.62 -14.14 -3.96
N ASP A 386 -49.00 -14.99 -3.01
CA ASP A 386 -48.17 -15.50 -1.89
C ASP A 386 -47.04 -16.46 -2.34
N VAL A 387 -46.59 -16.34 -3.60
CA VAL A 387 -45.50 -17.14 -4.13
C VAL A 387 -44.32 -16.21 -4.41
N PRO A 388 -43.24 -16.25 -3.60
CA PRO A 388 -42.08 -15.43 -3.87
C PRO A 388 -41.50 -15.83 -5.23
N VAL A 389 -41.40 -14.86 -6.14
CA VAL A 389 -40.70 -15.03 -7.42
C VAL A 389 -39.25 -15.39 -7.09
N LEU A 390 -38.90 -16.67 -7.24
CA LEU A 390 -37.57 -17.19 -6.94
C LEU A 390 -36.59 -16.74 -8.03
N VAL A 391 -35.78 -15.73 -7.71
CA VAL A 391 -34.63 -15.30 -8.52
C VAL A 391 -33.53 -16.35 -8.38
N ASN A 392 -32.98 -16.82 -9.51
CA ASN A 392 -31.87 -17.76 -9.49
C ASN A 392 -30.55 -17.04 -9.21
N GLY A 393 -29.99 -17.30 -8.03
CA GLY A 393 -28.65 -16.82 -7.68
C GLY A 393 -28.61 -15.39 -7.16
N GLY A 394 -27.43 -15.00 -6.68
CA GLY A 394 -27.19 -13.68 -6.12
C GLY A 394 -27.66 -13.50 -4.66
N ILE A 395 -27.43 -12.29 -4.15
CA ILE A 395 -27.83 -11.79 -2.84
C ILE A 395 -28.75 -10.60 -3.06
N GLY A 396 -29.89 -10.58 -2.37
CA GLY A 396 -30.92 -9.54 -2.47
C GLY A 396 -32.21 -10.08 -3.09
N THR A 397 -33.11 -9.16 -3.43
CA THR A 397 -34.44 -9.49 -3.98
C THR A 397 -34.63 -8.83 -5.35
N GLY A 398 -35.34 -9.51 -6.25
CA GLY A 398 -35.65 -8.98 -7.58
C GLY A 398 -34.60 -9.31 -8.65
N GLU A 399 -35.05 -9.33 -9.89
CA GLU A 399 -34.21 -9.59 -11.08
C GLU A 399 -33.38 -8.37 -11.46
N ARG A 400 -32.29 -8.61 -12.20
CA ARG A 400 -31.50 -7.57 -12.84
C ARG A 400 -31.50 -7.77 -14.34
N ALA A 401 -31.95 -6.75 -15.08
CA ALA A 401 -31.98 -6.80 -16.54
C ALA A 401 -30.57 -6.83 -17.12
N PHE A 402 -30.35 -7.65 -18.15
CA PHE A 402 -29.09 -7.72 -18.88
C PHE A 402 -29.33 -7.92 -20.39
N PRO A 403 -28.60 -7.21 -21.26
CA PRO A 403 -27.65 -6.15 -20.93
C PRO A 403 -28.36 -4.88 -20.45
N SER A 404 -27.64 -4.03 -19.72
CA SER A 404 -28.17 -2.79 -19.15
C SER A 404 -28.84 -1.89 -20.20
N GLN A 405 -29.89 -1.17 -19.79
CA GLN A 405 -30.52 -0.14 -20.62
C GLN A 405 -29.83 1.23 -20.47
N SER A 406 -29.18 1.49 -19.34
CA SER A 406 -28.45 2.74 -19.03
C SER A 406 -26.97 2.71 -19.43
N GLY A 407 -26.52 1.66 -20.12
CA GLY A 407 -25.11 1.43 -20.41
C GLY A 407 -24.39 0.71 -19.27
N LEU A 408 -23.10 0.42 -19.48
CA LEU A 408 -22.26 -0.31 -18.53
C LEU A 408 -20.90 0.38 -18.40
N SER A 409 -20.40 0.50 -17.17
CA SER A 409 -19.03 0.93 -16.91
C SER A 409 -18.30 -0.06 -16.02
N PHE A 410 -17.11 -0.46 -16.43
CA PHE A 410 -16.19 -1.28 -15.64
C PHE A 410 -14.95 -0.49 -15.30
N THR A 411 -14.63 -0.37 -14.01
CA THR A 411 -13.43 0.29 -13.50
C THR A 411 -12.56 -0.73 -12.80
N SER A 412 -11.25 -0.75 -13.07
CA SER A 412 -10.32 -1.72 -12.49
C SER A 412 -8.92 -1.15 -12.35
N TRP A 413 -8.25 -1.49 -11.26
CA TRP A 413 -6.81 -1.27 -11.09
C TRP A 413 -6.03 -2.53 -11.40
N ILE A 414 -5.00 -2.42 -12.23
CA ILE A 414 -4.09 -3.52 -12.57
C ILE A 414 -2.62 -3.13 -12.33
N PHE A 415 -1.78 -4.12 -12.07
CA PHE A 415 -0.34 -3.96 -11.91
C PHE A 415 0.38 -5.16 -12.53
N ILE A 416 1.32 -4.91 -13.43
CA ILE A 416 2.15 -5.99 -14.00
C ILE A 416 3.44 -6.06 -13.20
N ASP A 417 3.69 -7.20 -12.57
CA ASP A 417 4.89 -7.41 -11.76
C ASP A 417 6.03 -7.94 -12.62
N ARG A 418 5.74 -9.02 -13.37
CA ARG A 418 6.70 -9.70 -14.25
C ARG A 418 6.03 -10.12 -15.54
N SER A 419 6.74 -9.98 -16.66
CA SER A 419 6.29 -10.43 -17.97
C SER A 419 7.47 -10.57 -18.93
N ASP A 420 7.48 -11.57 -19.79
CA ASP A 420 8.39 -11.66 -20.94
C ASP A 420 7.58 -11.61 -22.25
N PRO A 421 7.31 -10.41 -22.79
CA PRO A 421 6.44 -10.26 -23.96
C PRO A 421 7.02 -10.85 -25.25
N ILE A 422 8.29 -11.29 -25.27
CA ILE A 422 8.94 -11.85 -26.46
C ILE A 422 8.60 -13.34 -26.59
N ASN A 423 8.73 -14.08 -25.49
CA ASN A 423 8.52 -15.53 -25.48
C ASN A 423 7.14 -15.93 -24.93
N ASP A 424 6.45 -15.03 -24.24
CA ASP A 424 5.16 -15.29 -23.60
C ASP A 424 3.98 -14.71 -24.40
N SER A 425 3.10 -15.58 -24.87
CA SER A 425 1.84 -15.21 -25.55
C SER A 425 0.64 -15.11 -24.59
N HIS A 426 0.89 -15.11 -23.27
CA HIS A 426 -0.17 -14.99 -22.30
C HIS A 426 -0.80 -13.58 -22.33
N THR A 427 -2.12 -13.53 -22.50
CA THR A 427 -2.89 -12.28 -22.44
C THR A 427 -3.35 -11.99 -21.01
N ILE A 428 -3.44 -10.72 -20.65
CA ILE A 428 -4.09 -10.29 -19.40
C ILE A 428 -5.59 -10.13 -19.67
N ASN A 429 -6.41 -11.03 -19.14
CA ASN A 429 -7.86 -10.98 -19.31
C ASN A 429 -8.47 -10.08 -18.23
N VAL A 430 -8.74 -8.83 -18.57
CA VAL A 430 -9.22 -7.79 -17.64
C VAL A 430 -10.66 -8.06 -17.18
N LEU A 431 -11.55 -8.42 -18.11
CA LEU A 431 -12.93 -8.81 -17.80
C LEU A 431 -13.48 -9.69 -18.92
N THR A 432 -14.12 -10.80 -18.56
CA THR A 432 -14.92 -11.62 -19.48
C THR A 432 -16.30 -11.85 -18.88
N LEU A 433 -17.34 -11.30 -19.49
CA LEU A 433 -18.73 -11.64 -19.19
C LEU A 433 -19.19 -12.72 -20.15
N TYR A 434 -19.83 -13.75 -19.62
CA TYR A 434 -20.39 -14.82 -20.44
C TYR A 434 -21.77 -15.23 -19.93
N ARG A 435 -22.58 -15.71 -20.86
CA ARG A 435 -23.96 -16.14 -20.61
C ARG A 435 -24.23 -17.50 -21.23
N SER A 436 -25.25 -18.17 -20.73
CA SER A 436 -25.66 -19.49 -21.22
C SER A 436 -27.14 -19.52 -21.57
N THR A 437 -27.48 -20.17 -22.69
CA THR A 437 -28.88 -20.44 -23.10
C THR A 437 -29.33 -21.83 -22.73
N GLN A 438 -28.40 -22.79 -22.80
CA GLN A 438 -28.61 -24.20 -22.47
C GLN A 438 -27.41 -24.70 -21.67
N PRO A 439 -27.59 -25.66 -20.77
CA PRO A 439 -26.47 -26.29 -20.09
C PRO A 439 -25.43 -26.78 -21.11
N ASN A 440 -24.19 -26.28 -21.01
CA ASN A 440 -23.04 -26.52 -21.90
C ASN A 440 -22.97 -25.70 -23.20
N ALA A 441 -23.92 -24.79 -23.44
CA ALA A 441 -23.81 -23.75 -24.48
C ALA A 441 -23.52 -22.40 -23.81
N GLU A 442 -22.24 -22.06 -23.68
CA GLU A 442 -21.74 -20.88 -22.98
C GLU A 442 -21.03 -19.94 -23.97
N TYR A 443 -21.50 -18.70 -24.06
CA TYR A 443 -21.00 -17.68 -24.99
C TYR A 443 -20.48 -16.47 -24.21
N SER A 444 -19.26 -16.03 -24.52
CA SER A 444 -18.72 -14.73 -24.11
C SER A 444 -19.52 -13.64 -24.81
N CYS A 445 -20.01 -12.66 -24.06
CA CYS A 445 -20.80 -11.54 -24.59
C CYS A 445 -20.12 -10.17 -24.38
N LEU A 446 -19.11 -10.10 -23.52
CA LEU A 446 -18.18 -8.98 -23.42
C LEU A 446 -16.82 -9.51 -22.98
N LYS A 447 -15.76 -9.23 -23.75
CA LYS A 447 -14.39 -9.64 -23.42
C LYS A 447 -13.43 -8.48 -23.60
N ALA A 448 -12.66 -8.17 -22.57
CA ALA A 448 -11.59 -7.19 -22.60
C ALA A 448 -10.28 -7.84 -22.16
N TYR A 449 -9.24 -7.76 -23.00
CA TYR A 449 -7.93 -8.32 -22.70
C TYR A 449 -6.79 -7.48 -23.29
N ILE A 450 -5.61 -7.61 -22.69
CA ILE A 450 -4.39 -6.94 -23.12
C ILE A 450 -3.44 -7.99 -23.69
N ASN A 451 -2.94 -7.74 -24.89
CA ASN A 451 -1.84 -8.48 -25.49
C ASN A 451 -0.53 -7.75 -25.20
N LEU A 452 0.35 -8.39 -24.42
CA LEU A 452 1.63 -7.82 -23.99
C LEU A 452 2.66 -7.76 -25.12
N GLN A 453 2.67 -8.75 -26.02
CA GLN A 453 3.57 -8.81 -27.16
C GLN A 453 3.31 -7.66 -28.14
N GLU A 454 2.04 -7.45 -28.47
CA GLU A 454 1.62 -6.40 -29.41
C GLU A 454 1.40 -5.04 -28.72
N LYS A 455 1.44 -4.99 -27.38
CA LYS A 455 1.09 -3.82 -26.57
C LYS A 455 -0.27 -3.22 -26.95
N THR A 456 -1.25 -4.08 -27.21
CA THR A 456 -2.60 -3.67 -27.62
C THR A 456 -3.66 -4.18 -26.66
N MET A 457 -4.75 -3.42 -26.54
CA MET A 457 -5.96 -3.83 -25.83
C MET A 457 -7.04 -4.11 -26.85
N THR A 458 -7.73 -5.24 -26.66
CA THR A 458 -8.86 -5.65 -27.48
C THR A 458 -10.10 -5.75 -26.61
N ILE A 459 -11.19 -5.15 -27.08
CA ILE A 459 -12.51 -5.22 -26.45
C ILE A 459 -13.51 -5.73 -27.48
N SER A 460 -14.25 -6.77 -27.13
CA SER A 460 -15.20 -7.46 -27.99
C SER A 460 -16.57 -7.55 -27.32
N THR A 461 -17.63 -7.20 -28.05
CA THR A 461 -19.03 -7.50 -27.72
C THR A 461 -19.60 -8.64 -28.59
N GLN A 462 -18.75 -9.28 -29.39
CA GLN A 462 -19.13 -10.37 -30.26
C GLN A 462 -19.43 -11.62 -29.42
N GLU A 463 -20.52 -12.32 -29.74
CA GLU A 463 -20.86 -13.57 -29.07
C GLU A 463 -19.99 -14.72 -29.57
N LEU A 464 -19.07 -15.18 -28.72
CA LEU A 464 -18.15 -16.26 -29.06
C LEU A 464 -18.24 -17.39 -28.03
N PRO A 465 -18.29 -18.67 -28.46
CA PRO A 465 -18.22 -19.81 -27.55
C PRO A 465 -16.98 -19.72 -26.63
N ILE A 466 -17.18 -19.87 -25.31
CA ILE A 466 -16.09 -19.64 -24.33
C ILE A 466 -15.31 -20.92 -23.99
N PHE A 467 -15.94 -22.09 -23.89
CA PHE A 467 -15.25 -23.33 -23.45
C PHE A 467 -14.96 -24.35 -24.56
N THR A 468 -15.14 -24.00 -25.82
CA THR A 468 -14.80 -24.89 -26.95
C THR A 468 -13.31 -24.82 -27.28
N THR A 469 -12.67 -25.98 -27.40
CA THR A 469 -11.24 -26.22 -27.72
C THR A 469 -10.78 -25.80 -29.12
N MET A 470 -11.60 -25.05 -29.85
CA MET A 470 -11.31 -24.64 -31.21
C MET A 470 -10.47 -23.35 -31.20
N ASN A 471 -9.15 -23.49 -31.41
CA ASN A 471 -8.24 -22.42 -31.84
C ASN A 471 -8.63 -21.95 -33.25
N MET A 472 -9.84 -21.42 -33.43
CA MET A 472 -10.18 -20.74 -34.66
C MET A 472 -9.55 -19.35 -34.59
N ASN A 473 -8.82 -18.99 -35.64
CA ASN A 473 -8.69 -17.60 -36.07
C ASN A 473 -10.12 -17.08 -36.28
N MET A 474 -10.76 -16.65 -35.21
CA MET A 474 -12.11 -16.11 -35.24
C MET A 474 -12.04 -14.81 -36.04
N ASN A 475 -12.78 -14.74 -37.14
CA ASN A 475 -12.97 -13.49 -37.87
C ASN A 475 -13.69 -12.51 -36.93
N LEU A 476 -12.93 -11.58 -36.37
CA LEU A 476 -13.46 -10.55 -35.49
C LEU A 476 -14.19 -9.53 -36.35
N ASP A 477 -15.52 -9.45 -36.19
CA ASP A 477 -16.33 -8.45 -36.87
C ASP A 477 -15.92 -7.06 -36.41
N SER A 478 -15.63 -6.15 -37.35
CA SER A 478 -15.18 -4.79 -37.03
C SER A 478 -16.20 -3.98 -36.23
N ASP A 479 -17.49 -4.31 -36.35
CA ASP A 479 -18.58 -3.62 -35.67
C ASP A 479 -18.74 -4.02 -34.20
N HIS A 480 -18.22 -5.20 -33.84
CA HIS A 480 -18.28 -5.77 -32.49
C HIS A 480 -16.93 -5.81 -31.78
N ASN A 481 -15.85 -5.44 -32.46
CA ASN A 481 -14.49 -5.54 -31.93
C ASN A 481 -13.72 -4.24 -32.10
N VAL A 482 -13.06 -3.79 -31.04
CA VAL A 482 -12.09 -2.70 -31.09
C VAL A 482 -10.74 -3.15 -30.57
N ARG A 483 -9.70 -2.91 -31.36
CA ARG A 483 -8.30 -3.10 -30.99
C ARG A 483 -7.54 -1.78 -31.14
N PHE A 484 -6.72 -1.44 -30.15
CA PHE A 484 -5.95 -0.19 -30.12
C PHE A 484 -4.67 -0.34 -29.27
N PRO A 485 -3.62 0.46 -29.52
CA PRO A 485 -2.36 0.40 -28.77
C PRO A 485 -2.50 1.00 -27.37
N VAL A 486 -1.88 0.34 -26.39
CA VAL A 486 -1.82 0.73 -24.96
C VAL A 486 -0.42 0.45 -24.38
N PRO A 487 0.65 1.04 -24.94
CA PRO A 487 2.00 0.78 -24.46
C PRO A 487 2.19 1.12 -22.98
N GLU A 488 1.43 2.08 -22.44
CA GLU A 488 1.51 2.48 -21.04
C GLU A 488 1.12 1.35 -20.08
N LEU A 489 0.17 0.49 -20.47
CA LEU A 489 -0.27 -0.64 -19.64
C LEU A 489 0.74 -1.78 -19.58
N THR A 490 1.80 -1.75 -20.40
CA THR A 490 2.86 -2.77 -20.42
C THR A 490 4.05 -2.42 -19.54
N THR A 491 4.05 -1.23 -18.92
CA THR A 491 5.07 -0.84 -17.95
C THR A 491 4.94 -1.73 -16.71
N THR A 492 6.05 -2.37 -16.34
CA THR A 492 6.11 -3.20 -15.14
C THR A 492 6.27 -2.33 -13.89
N LYS A 493 5.83 -2.87 -12.75
CA LYS A 493 5.94 -2.27 -11.42
C LYS A 493 5.13 -0.99 -11.20
N THR A 494 4.12 -0.71 -12.03
CA THR A 494 3.23 0.45 -11.88
C THR A 494 1.75 0.05 -11.84
N TRP A 495 0.99 0.71 -10.96
CA TRP A 495 -0.46 0.58 -10.93
C TRP A 495 -1.09 1.45 -12.02
N HIS A 496 -1.95 0.85 -12.84
CA HIS A 496 -2.73 1.54 -13.86
C HIS A 496 -4.23 1.40 -13.61
N HIS A 497 -4.97 2.48 -13.83
CA HIS A 497 -6.42 2.52 -13.73
C HIS A 497 -7.03 2.41 -15.12
N ILE A 498 -7.88 1.40 -15.33
CA ILE A 498 -8.59 1.17 -16.57
C ILE A 498 -10.08 1.38 -16.33
N VAL A 499 -10.71 2.21 -17.16
CA VAL A 499 -12.17 2.35 -17.19
C VAL A 499 -12.70 2.11 -18.60
N ILE A 500 -13.60 1.15 -18.73
CA ILE A 500 -14.31 0.84 -19.97
C ILE A 500 -15.76 1.30 -19.81
N VAL A 501 -16.20 2.24 -20.64
CA VAL A 501 -17.56 2.78 -20.64
C VAL A 501 -18.25 2.40 -21.94
N LEU A 502 -19.29 1.57 -21.84
CA LEU A 502 -20.18 1.20 -22.94
C LEU A 502 -21.45 2.03 -22.85
N ASN A 503 -21.53 3.06 -23.67
CA ASN A 503 -22.72 3.91 -23.76
C ASN A 503 -23.72 3.31 -24.75
N ARG A 504 -24.93 3.06 -24.28
CA ARG A 504 -26.02 2.51 -25.09
C ARG A 504 -26.81 3.64 -25.73
N ALA A 505 -26.94 3.59 -27.05
CA ALA A 505 -27.85 4.46 -27.79
C ALA A 505 -28.98 3.64 -28.42
N LEU A 506 -30.24 4.08 -28.27
CA LEU A 506 -31.42 3.37 -28.80
C LEU A 506 -31.63 3.62 -30.30
N LEU A 507 -31.27 4.80 -30.79
CA LEU A 507 -31.52 5.26 -32.18
C LEU A 507 -30.24 5.52 -32.98
N LYS A 508 -29.08 5.49 -32.32
CA LYS A 508 -27.75 5.72 -32.91
C LYS A 508 -26.84 4.54 -32.57
N ASN A 509 -25.70 4.43 -33.25
CA ASN A 509 -24.69 3.44 -32.87
C ASN A 509 -24.23 3.69 -31.44
N SER A 510 -24.17 2.62 -30.65
CA SER A 510 -23.58 2.66 -29.32
C SER A 510 -22.09 2.97 -29.40
N THR A 511 -21.53 3.50 -28.32
CA THR A 511 -20.13 3.96 -28.30
C THR A 511 -19.38 3.35 -27.14
N ILE A 512 -18.13 2.99 -27.39
CA ILE A 512 -17.18 2.58 -26.36
C ILE A 512 -16.18 3.70 -26.10
N CYS A 513 -16.01 4.05 -24.84
CA CYS A 513 -14.95 4.93 -24.36
C CYS A 513 -14.02 4.15 -23.42
N VAL A 514 -12.71 4.27 -23.62
CA VAL A 514 -11.71 3.69 -22.71
C VAL A 514 -10.85 4.79 -22.14
N TYR A 515 -10.75 4.81 -20.81
CA TYR A 515 -9.90 5.71 -20.06
C TYR A 515 -8.78 4.93 -19.40
N ILE A 516 -7.57 5.48 -19.46
CA ILE A 516 -6.39 4.95 -18.79
C ILE A 516 -5.83 6.06 -17.92
N ASP A 517 -5.64 5.78 -16.63
CA ASP A 517 -5.10 6.71 -15.63
C ASP A 517 -5.88 8.05 -15.58
N GLY A 518 -7.22 7.95 -15.64
CA GLY A 518 -8.12 9.10 -15.60
C GLY A 518 -8.25 9.87 -16.93
N CYS A 519 -7.50 9.50 -17.96
CA CYS A 519 -7.45 10.17 -19.27
C CYS A 519 -8.15 9.36 -20.37
N LEU A 520 -8.93 10.01 -21.23
CA LEU A 520 -9.59 9.37 -22.37
C LEU A 520 -8.55 8.94 -23.41
N ARG A 521 -8.54 7.65 -23.79
CA ARG A 521 -7.62 7.09 -24.79
C ARG A 521 -8.33 6.64 -26.07
N LEU A 522 -9.54 6.13 -25.95
CA LEU A 522 -10.32 5.66 -27.07
C LEU A 522 -11.76 6.17 -26.95
N SER A 523 -12.32 6.64 -28.06
CA SER A 523 -13.76 6.80 -28.25
C SER A 523 -14.11 6.34 -29.67
N LYS A 524 -14.87 5.24 -29.78
CA LYS A 524 -15.27 4.66 -31.07
C LYS A 524 -16.71 4.15 -31.02
N LYS A 525 -17.34 4.04 -32.19
CA LYS A 525 -18.61 3.32 -32.35
C LYS A 525 -18.35 1.83 -32.18
N LEU A 526 -19.21 1.16 -31.41
CA LEU A 526 -19.17 -0.28 -31.17
C LEU A 526 -20.60 -0.76 -30.93
N SER A 527 -20.99 -1.87 -31.56
CA SER A 527 -22.27 -2.50 -31.29
C SER A 527 -22.39 -2.88 -29.82
N TYR A 528 -23.50 -2.51 -29.20
CA TYR A 528 -23.77 -2.86 -27.82
C TYR A 528 -23.94 -4.38 -27.67
N ILE A 529 -23.86 -4.88 -26.43
CA ILE A 529 -24.11 -6.29 -26.14
C ILE A 529 -25.49 -6.68 -26.66
N SER A 530 -25.57 -7.76 -27.43
CA SER A 530 -26.84 -8.24 -28.01
C SER A 530 -27.83 -8.64 -26.91
N SER A 531 -29.10 -8.30 -27.07
CA SER A 531 -30.17 -8.85 -26.23
C SER A 531 -30.50 -10.30 -26.57
N ILE A 532 -30.27 -10.71 -27.82
CA ILE A 532 -30.51 -12.07 -28.32
C ILE A 532 -29.24 -12.90 -28.12
N VAL A 533 -29.38 -14.09 -27.56
CA VAL A 533 -28.27 -15.00 -27.28
C VAL A 533 -28.11 -16.01 -28.42
N GLY A 534 -26.89 -16.20 -28.92
CA GLY A 534 -26.53 -17.21 -29.94
C GLY A 534 -26.71 -16.76 -31.39
N GLY A 535 -26.90 -15.47 -31.66
CA GLY A 535 -26.85 -14.87 -33.00
C GLY A 535 -27.87 -15.37 -34.04
N SER A 536 -28.83 -16.23 -33.68
CA SER A 536 -29.79 -16.80 -34.62
C SER A 536 -31.07 -15.96 -34.68
N TYR A 537 -31.25 -15.22 -35.78
CA TYR A 537 -32.48 -14.50 -36.09
C TYR A 537 -33.55 -15.50 -36.53
N GLY A 538 -34.42 -15.97 -35.63
CA GLY A 538 -35.58 -16.76 -36.07
C GLY A 538 -36.41 -17.53 -35.05
N ILE A 539 -35.96 -17.72 -33.81
CA ILE A 539 -36.73 -18.50 -32.82
C ILE A 539 -36.64 -17.80 -31.46
N ALA A 540 -37.82 -17.60 -30.84
CA ALA A 540 -38.12 -16.98 -29.54
C ALA A 540 -36.95 -16.43 -28.69
N ASN A 541 -37.11 -15.20 -28.19
CA ASN A 541 -36.30 -14.57 -27.13
C ASN A 541 -36.05 -15.54 -25.94
N THR A 542 -35.00 -16.36 -25.98
CA THR A 542 -34.58 -17.16 -24.84
C THR A 542 -33.78 -16.28 -23.91
N SER A 543 -34.37 -15.89 -22.78
CA SER A 543 -33.63 -15.26 -21.68
C SER A 543 -32.46 -16.16 -21.26
N PRO A 544 -31.26 -15.61 -21.00
CA PRO A 544 -30.14 -16.42 -20.56
C PRO A 544 -30.45 -17.09 -19.22
N LEU A 545 -29.99 -18.34 -19.05
CA LEU A 545 -30.13 -19.10 -17.81
C LEU A 545 -29.33 -18.48 -16.66
N TYR A 546 -28.16 -17.93 -16.99
CA TYR A 546 -27.29 -17.21 -16.07
C TYR A 546 -26.28 -16.36 -16.83
N ILE A 547 -25.75 -15.35 -16.14
CA ILE A 547 -24.67 -14.49 -16.59
C ILE A 547 -23.60 -14.46 -15.50
N ASN A 548 -22.40 -14.85 -15.84
CA ASN A 548 -21.25 -14.92 -14.93
C ASN A 548 -20.08 -14.11 -15.51
N ALA A 549 -19.05 -13.91 -14.69
CA ALA A 549 -17.83 -13.24 -15.14
C ALA A 549 -16.55 -13.96 -14.69
N PHE A 550 -15.49 -13.72 -15.45
CA PHE A 550 -14.11 -14.00 -15.07
C PHE A 550 -13.26 -12.74 -15.13
N ILE A 551 -12.36 -12.61 -14.16
CA ILE A 551 -11.20 -11.72 -14.22
C ILE A 551 -9.97 -12.63 -14.16
N GLY A 552 -9.10 -12.55 -15.16
CA GLY A 552 -7.95 -13.45 -15.34
C GLY A 552 -8.24 -14.70 -16.16
N THR A 553 -7.40 -15.71 -15.99
CA THR A 553 -7.33 -16.89 -16.88
C THR A 553 -8.03 -18.08 -16.24
N PRO A 554 -9.20 -18.51 -16.72
CA PRO A 554 -9.89 -19.67 -16.17
C PRO A 554 -9.09 -20.95 -16.42
N PRO A 555 -9.32 -22.02 -15.62
CA PRO A 555 -8.61 -23.31 -15.77
C PRO A 555 -8.67 -23.90 -17.18
N HIS A 556 -9.74 -23.63 -17.93
CA HIS A 556 -9.94 -24.09 -19.31
C HIS A 556 -9.00 -23.43 -20.33
N TYR A 557 -8.46 -22.25 -20.03
CA TYR A 557 -7.52 -21.50 -20.88
C TYR A 557 -6.08 -21.61 -20.39
N ARG A 558 -5.77 -22.68 -19.66
CA ARG A 558 -4.45 -22.92 -19.09
C ARG A 558 -3.36 -22.86 -20.17
N LYS A 559 -2.33 -22.04 -19.93
CA LYS A 559 -1.12 -21.94 -20.75
C LYS A 559 0.11 -22.18 -19.88
N GLN A 560 0.73 -23.35 -20.02
CA GLN A 560 1.95 -23.69 -19.27
C GLN A 560 3.16 -22.89 -19.77
N GLY A 561 4.13 -22.65 -18.88
CA GLY A 561 5.40 -22.00 -19.23
C GLY A 561 5.37 -20.47 -19.31
N SER A 562 4.27 -19.83 -18.87
CA SER A 562 4.18 -18.37 -18.78
C SER A 562 4.85 -17.85 -17.51
N ILE A 563 5.67 -16.79 -17.62
CA ILE A 563 6.27 -16.13 -16.45
C ILE A 563 5.45 -14.91 -15.99
N LEU A 564 4.28 -14.71 -16.59
CA LEU A 564 3.42 -13.57 -16.32
C LEU A 564 2.94 -13.60 -14.87
N VAL A 565 3.28 -12.54 -14.13
CA VAL A 565 2.72 -12.24 -12.82
C VAL A 565 2.10 -10.86 -12.85
N TRP A 566 0.80 -10.80 -12.59
CA TRP A 566 0.08 -9.53 -12.52
C TRP A 566 -0.89 -9.54 -11.34
N LYS A 567 -1.23 -8.34 -10.87
CA LYS A 567 -2.03 -8.11 -9.67
C LYS A 567 -3.28 -7.33 -10.05
N GLN A 568 -4.40 -7.80 -9.52
CA GLN A 568 -5.72 -7.18 -9.61
C GLN A 568 -5.99 -6.40 -8.33
N GLY A 569 -6.18 -5.08 -8.45
CA GLY A 569 -6.58 -4.19 -7.38
C GLY A 569 -8.11 -4.06 -7.27
N PRO A 570 -8.62 -2.98 -6.66
CA PRO A 570 -10.06 -2.75 -6.57
C PRO A 570 -10.71 -2.64 -7.96
N CYS A 571 -11.87 -3.24 -8.14
CA CYS A 571 -12.66 -3.11 -9.36
C CYS A 571 -14.15 -3.04 -9.09
N HIS A 572 -14.89 -2.34 -9.95
CA HIS A 572 -16.33 -2.17 -9.86
C HIS A 572 -17.00 -2.28 -11.22
N LEU A 573 -18.18 -2.90 -11.25
CA LEU A 573 -19.06 -2.93 -12.41
C LEU A 573 -20.33 -2.16 -12.09
N ILE A 574 -20.64 -1.17 -12.92
CA ILE A 574 -21.68 -0.17 -12.71
C ILE A 574 -22.63 -0.17 -13.90
N GLU A 575 -23.93 -0.17 -13.62
CA GLU A 575 -25.04 -0.16 -14.58
C GLU A 575 -25.36 1.26 -15.08
N GLU A 576 -24.33 2.02 -15.43
CA GLU A 576 -24.45 3.40 -15.91
C GLU A 576 -23.21 3.76 -16.73
N ALA A 577 -23.34 4.65 -17.71
CA ALA A 577 -22.21 5.24 -18.42
C ALA A 577 -21.59 6.38 -17.59
N LEU A 578 -20.38 6.18 -17.06
CA LEU A 578 -19.71 7.20 -16.22
C LEU A 578 -19.20 8.39 -17.05
N GLY A 579 -19.35 9.60 -16.49
CA GLY A 579 -18.83 10.83 -17.08
C GLY A 579 -17.33 11.05 -16.87
N PRO A 580 -16.61 11.73 -17.79
CA PRO A 580 -15.17 11.98 -17.68
C PRO A 580 -14.72 12.63 -16.36
N PRO A 581 -15.39 13.68 -15.83
CA PRO A 581 -14.96 14.33 -14.59
C PRO A 581 -14.96 13.42 -13.36
N PHE A 582 -15.89 12.46 -13.33
CA PHE A 582 -15.97 11.49 -12.24
C PHE A 582 -14.91 10.40 -12.40
N ILE A 583 -14.62 9.96 -13.63
CA ILE A 583 -13.54 9.00 -13.91
C ILE A 583 -12.18 9.53 -13.47
N SER A 584 -11.86 10.79 -13.80
CA SER A 584 -10.62 11.42 -13.33
C SER A 584 -10.56 11.52 -11.81
N TYR A 585 -11.71 11.67 -11.15
CA TYR A 585 -11.78 11.66 -9.69
C TYR A 585 -11.59 10.26 -9.09
N ILE A 586 -12.14 9.21 -9.69
CA ILE A 586 -11.87 7.82 -9.28
C ILE A 586 -10.37 7.53 -9.35
N TYR A 587 -9.70 7.99 -10.41
CA TYR A 587 -8.24 7.87 -10.52
C TYR A 587 -7.52 8.58 -9.36
N MET A 588 -7.95 9.79 -9.01
CA MET A 588 -7.39 10.58 -7.91
C MET A 588 -7.57 9.92 -6.53
N LEU A 589 -8.65 9.15 -6.31
CA LEU A 589 -8.83 8.37 -5.08
C LEU A 589 -7.75 7.30 -4.90
N GLY A 590 -7.19 6.81 -6.02
CA GLY A 590 -6.11 5.84 -6.05
C GLY A 590 -6.54 4.39 -5.78
N PRO A 591 -5.60 3.43 -5.88
CA PRO A 591 -5.88 1.99 -5.73
C PRO A 591 -6.15 1.55 -4.29
N ASN A 592 -6.00 2.45 -3.30
CA ASN A 592 -6.32 2.20 -1.89
C ASN A 592 -7.79 2.46 -1.54
N TYR A 593 -8.57 3.01 -2.48
CA TYR A 593 -9.98 3.27 -2.25
C TYR A 593 -10.79 1.96 -2.22
N ILE A 594 -11.56 1.78 -1.14
CA ILE A 594 -12.32 0.55 -0.87
C ILE A 594 -13.85 0.75 -0.85
N GLY A 595 -14.33 1.98 -1.06
CA GLY A 595 -15.74 2.34 -0.92
C GLY A 595 -16.61 2.00 -2.14
N SER A 596 -17.93 2.17 -1.97
CA SER A 596 -18.96 1.96 -3.00
C SER A 596 -19.52 3.27 -3.59
N PHE A 597 -18.76 4.36 -3.49
CA PHE A 597 -19.07 5.70 -4.02
C PHE A 597 -20.31 6.39 -3.42
N GLN A 598 -20.74 5.96 -2.24
CA GLN A 598 -21.93 6.47 -1.54
C GLN A 598 -21.66 7.72 -0.68
N ALA A 599 -20.45 7.85 -0.13
CA ALA A 599 -20.10 8.92 0.81
C ALA A 599 -18.82 9.64 0.38
N ILE A 600 -18.79 10.10 -0.88
CA ILE A 600 -17.66 10.82 -1.44
C ILE A 600 -17.92 12.31 -1.38
N ALA A 601 -16.95 13.08 -0.88
CA ALA A 601 -16.93 14.53 -1.03
C ALA A 601 -16.43 14.89 -2.45
N TYR A 602 -17.32 14.76 -3.45
CA TYR A 602 -17.06 15.15 -4.82
C TYR A 602 -17.62 16.56 -5.07
N LYS A 603 -16.76 17.49 -5.48
CA LYS A 603 -17.13 18.89 -5.73
C LYS A 603 -17.56 19.02 -7.19
N GLN A 604 -18.86 18.94 -7.49
CA GLN A 604 -19.37 19.34 -8.81
C GLN A 604 -19.32 20.87 -8.94
N GLN A 605 -18.81 21.37 -10.08
CA GLN A 605 -18.45 22.77 -10.31
C GLN A 605 -19.62 23.79 -10.31
N SER A 606 -20.86 23.42 -9.99
CA SER A 606 -22.03 24.23 -10.34
C SER A 606 -22.87 24.80 -9.20
N GLN A 607 -22.63 24.53 -7.91
CA GLN A 607 -23.47 25.13 -6.85
C GLN A 607 -22.69 25.63 -5.63
N GLN A 608 -23.07 26.84 -5.20
CA GLN A 608 -22.49 27.63 -4.13
C GLN A 608 -22.42 26.87 -2.80
N GLN A 609 -21.25 26.90 -2.18
CA GLN A 609 -21.00 27.14 -0.75
C GLN A 609 -21.87 26.43 0.31
N LEU A 610 -22.31 25.20 0.10
CA LEU A 610 -22.82 24.34 1.16
C LEU A 610 -21.84 23.19 1.41
N LEU A 611 -21.47 23.05 2.69
CA LEU A 611 -20.74 21.99 3.39
C LEU A 611 -20.27 20.79 2.54
N LEU A 612 -19.04 20.30 2.82
CA LEU A 612 -18.51 18.98 2.39
C LEU A 612 -19.38 17.83 2.91
N LEU A 613 -20.64 17.78 2.53
CA LEU A 613 -21.56 16.71 2.81
C LEU A 613 -21.23 15.58 1.84
N PRO A 614 -21.01 14.35 2.34
CA PRO A 614 -20.85 13.20 1.49
C PRO A 614 -22.08 13.10 0.57
N GLN A 615 -21.86 13.18 -0.74
CA GLN A 615 -22.92 13.02 -1.73
C GLN A 615 -22.80 11.66 -2.41
N GLN A 616 -23.93 10.98 -2.53
CA GLN A 616 -24.07 9.77 -3.32
C GLN A 616 -23.82 10.11 -4.80
N GLN A 617 -22.70 9.67 -5.35
CA GLN A 617 -22.37 9.90 -6.77
C GLN A 617 -22.94 8.81 -7.67
N ILE A 618 -23.06 7.59 -7.15
CA ILE A 618 -23.63 6.44 -7.85
C ILE A 618 -24.83 5.95 -7.05
N ALA A 619 -25.99 5.86 -7.69
CA ALA A 619 -27.18 5.30 -7.07
C ALA A 619 -26.94 3.85 -6.63
N GLU A 620 -27.45 3.47 -5.46
CA GLU A 620 -27.21 2.17 -4.85
C GLU A 620 -27.57 1.00 -5.78
N ASP A 621 -28.70 1.08 -6.47
CA ASP A 621 -29.24 0.07 -7.39
C ASP A 621 -28.36 -0.17 -8.63
N LYS A 622 -27.60 0.84 -9.04
CA LYS A 622 -26.73 0.83 -10.23
C LYS A 622 -25.41 0.12 -10.01
N LEU A 623 -24.93 -0.02 -8.78
CA LEU A 623 -23.69 -0.74 -8.51
C LEU A 623 -23.95 -2.26 -8.53
N ILE A 624 -23.40 -2.98 -9.50
CA ILE A 624 -23.56 -4.44 -9.61
C ILE A 624 -22.62 -5.14 -8.64
N PHE A 625 -21.33 -4.81 -8.72
CA PHE A 625 -20.35 -5.26 -7.73
C PHE A 625 -19.22 -4.27 -7.50
N GLY A 626 -18.64 -4.34 -6.30
CA GLY A 626 -17.30 -3.84 -6.00
C GLY A 626 -16.48 -4.95 -5.35
N LEU A 627 -15.33 -5.29 -5.93
CA LEU A 627 -14.44 -6.33 -5.40
C LEU A 627 -13.14 -5.70 -4.90
N ASN A 628 -12.73 -6.14 -3.71
CA ASN A 628 -11.50 -5.70 -3.07
C ASN A 628 -10.91 -6.83 -2.21
N ALA A 629 -9.59 -7.04 -2.27
CA ALA A 629 -8.91 -8.08 -1.49
C ALA A 629 -9.04 -7.88 0.03
N ARG A 630 -9.32 -6.66 0.50
CA ARG A 630 -9.57 -6.37 1.92
C ARG A 630 -10.85 -7.02 2.45
N ALA A 631 -11.84 -7.25 1.59
CA ALA A 631 -13.11 -7.88 1.93
C ALA A 631 -13.09 -9.37 1.58
N THR A 632 -12.12 -10.13 2.13
CA THR A 632 -11.94 -11.56 1.86
C THR A 632 -12.37 -12.42 3.04
N SER A 633 -12.93 -13.59 2.75
CA SER A 633 -13.13 -14.66 3.73
C SER A 633 -12.77 -16.02 3.16
N ILE A 634 -12.47 -16.96 4.05
CA ILE A 634 -12.21 -18.35 3.68
C ILE A 634 -13.37 -19.21 4.17
N MET A 635 -13.99 -19.94 3.25
CA MET A 635 -15.07 -20.87 3.56
C MET A 635 -15.08 -22.08 2.62
N THR A 636 -15.86 -23.10 2.95
CA THR A 636 -15.99 -24.33 2.15
C THR A 636 -17.28 -24.31 1.34
N LEU A 637 -17.39 -25.12 0.29
CA LEU A 637 -18.63 -25.21 -0.50
C LEU A 637 -19.83 -25.62 0.35
N SER A 638 -19.63 -26.53 1.32
CA SER A 638 -20.66 -26.92 2.27
C SER A 638 -21.19 -25.75 3.11
N LYS A 639 -20.31 -24.80 3.48
CA LYS A 639 -20.68 -23.59 4.21
C LYS A 639 -21.35 -22.57 3.28
N MET A 640 -20.82 -22.37 2.07
CA MET A 640 -21.46 -21.52 1.05
C MET A 640 -22.89 -21.95 0.77
N ARG A 641 -23.14 -23.26 0.62
CA ARG A 641 -24.49 -23.82 0.35
C ARG A 641 -25.51 -23.51 1.44
N ARG A 642 -25.05 -23.23 2.67
CA ARG A 642 -25.92 -22.85 3.79
C ARG A 642 -26.18 -21.34 3.86
N VAL A 643 -25.25 -20.52 3.39
CA VAL A 643 -25.29 -19.05 3.51
C VAL A 643 -25.78 -18.38 2.22
N TYR A 644 -25.48 -18.95 1.07
CA TYR A 644 -25.75 -18.40 -0.26
C TYR A 644 -26.65 -19.31 -1.09
N SER A 645 -27.07 -18.82 -2.25
CA SER A 645 -27.91 -19.57 -3.18
C SER A 645 -27.29 -20.90 -3.57
N LYS A 646 -28.12 -21.95 -3.57
CA LYS A 646 -27.74 -23.28 -4.08
C LYS A 646 -27.35 -23.23 -5.55
N PHE A 647 -27.89 -22.29 -6.32
CA PHE A 647 -27.53 -22.08 -7.72
C PHE A 647 -26.08 -21.63 -7.87
N ASP A 648 -25.68 -20.56 -7.16
CA ASP A 648 -24.30 -20.04 -7.20
C ASP A 648 -23.30 -21.09 -6.73
N CYS A 649 -23.65 -21.84 -5.67
CA CYS A 649 -22.79 -22.91 -5.16
C CYS A 649 -22.55 -24.02 -6.20
N LYS A 650 -23.56 -24.35 -7.03
CA LYS A 650 -23.39 -25.32 -8.12
C LYS A 650 -22.50 -24.78 -9.23
N GLN A 651 -22.61 -23.50 -9.58
CA GLN A 651 -21.76 -22.85 -10.58
C GLN A 651 -20.30 -22.80 -10.12
N ILE A 652 -20.06 -22.39 -8.88
CA ILE A 652 -18.71 -22.38 -8.28
C ILE A 652 -18.13 -23.80 -8.25
N ALA A 653 -18.91 -24.78 -7.82
CA ALA A 653 -18.52 -26.19 -7.79
C ALA A 653 -18.13 -26.72 -9.20
N LYS A 654 -18.87 -26.34 -10.25
CA LYS A 654 -18.57 -26.69 -11.65
C LYS A 654 -17.19 -26.16 -12.09
N ILE A 655 -16.86 -24.91 -11.77
CA ILE A 655 -15.58 -24.31 -12.20
C ILE A 655 -14.38 -24.85 -11.41
N ILE A 656 -14.54 -25.07 -10.10
CA ILE A 656 -13.45 -25.60 -9.25
C ILE A 656 -13.28 -27.12 -9.45
N GLY A 657 -14.31 -27.83 -9.90
CA GLY A 657 -14.28 -29.30 -10.06
C GLY A 657 -14.49 -30.06 -8.75
N LEU A 658 -15.26 -29.50 -7.82
CA LEU A 658 -15.55 -30.08 -6.50
C LEU A 658 -17.03 -30.42 -6.33
N SER A 659 -17.33 -31.28 -5.36
CA SER A 659 -18.72 -31.52 -4.94
C SER A 659 -19.27 -30.33 -4.15
N THR A 660 -20.55 -30.00 -4.34
CA THR A 660 -21.24 -28.98 -3.52
C THR A 660 -21.32 -29.33 -2.03
N HIS A 661 -21.05 -30.58 -1.67
CA HIS A 661 -20.99 -31.07 -0.28
C HIS A 661 -19.58 -31.04 0.31
N GLU A 662 -18.56 -30.62 -0.45
CA GLU A 662 -17.17 -30.57 0.02
C GLU A 662 -17.03 -29.59 1.20
N ASN A 663 -16.45 -30.08 2.31
CA ASN A 663 -16.42 -29.36 3.57
C ASN A 663 -15.00 -29.05 4.08
N ALA A 664 -13.96 -29.45 3.37
CA ALA A 664 -12.59 -29.29 3.83
C ALA A 664 -11.77 -28.32 3.00
N THR A 665 -12.00 -28.25 1.68
CA THR A 665 -11.25 -27.35 0.80
C THR A 665 -11.53 -25.87 1.14
N PRO A 666 -10.51 -25.09 1.53
CA PRO A 666 -10.66 -23.66 1.73
C PRO A 666 -10.83 -22.96 0.39
N ILE A 667 -11.86 -22.12 0.28
CA ILE A 667 -12.11 -21.28 -0.89
C ILE A 667 -12.11 -19.83 -0.43
N TYR A 668 -11.29 -19.02 -1.11
CA TYR A 668 -11.21 -17.58 -0.88
C TYR A 668 -12.34 -16.88 -1.63
N VAL A 669 -13.15 -16.13 -0.89
CA VAL A 669 -14.26 -15.33 -1.42
C VAL A 669 -13.96 -13.86 -1.18
N LEU A 670 -13.86 -13.08 -2.25
CA LEU A 670 -13.91 -11.62 -2.23
C LEU A 670 -15.38 -11.20 -2.17
N HIS A 671 -15.84 -10.69 -1.04
CA HIS A 671 -17.22 -10.25 -0.88
C HIS A 671 -17.52 -9.02 -1.72
N ASN A 672 -18.73 -8.99 -2.29
CA ASN A 672 -19.22 -7.81 -2.99
C ASN A 672 -19.47 -6.66 -2.01
N SER A 673 -18.71 -5.56 -2.12
CA SER A 673 -18.89 -4.36 -1.28
C SER A 673 -20.25 -3.69 -1.49
N ALA A 674 -20.94 -3.98 -2.59
CA ALA A 674 -22.28 -3.48 -2.91
C ALA A 674 -23.40 -4.38 -2.35
N GLY A 675 -23.07 -5.51 -1.73
CA GLY A 675 -24.05 -6.53 -1.32
C GLY A 675 -25.08 -6.05 -0.28
N HIS A 676 -24.77 -5.00 0.47
CA HIS A 676 -25.64 -4.41 1.49
C HIS A 676 -26.48 -3.23 0.98
N LEU A 677 -26.25 -2.77 -0.26
CA LEU A 677 -26.92 -1.61 -0.84
C LEU A 677 -28.34 -1.96 -1.31
N CYS A 678 -29.26 -1.00 -1.29
CA CYS A 678 -30.62 -1.17 -1.77
C CYS A 678 -30.65 -1.38 -3.30
N GLY A 679 -31.58 -2.17 -3.81
CA GLY A 679 -31.73 -2.42 -5.25
C GLY A 679 -31.91 -3.89 -5.61
N PRO A 680 -31.83 -4.24 -6.91
CA PRO A 680 -32.05 -5.61 -7.36
C PRO A 680 -30.90 -6.55 -6.96
N SER A 681 -31.14 -7.85 -7.05
CA SER A 681 -30.17 -8.88 -6.66
C SER A 681 -28.81 -8.70 -7.36
N ARG A 682 -27.73 -9.03 -6.62
CA ARG A 682 -26.33 -8.81 -7.00
C ARG A 682 -25.53 -10.09 -6.83
N PRO A 683 -24.37 -10.23 -7.49
CA PRO A 683 -23.45 -11.33 -7.20
C PRO A 683 -23.02 -11.29 -5.73
N LEU A 684 -22.81 -12.46 -5.13
CA LEU A 684 -22.30 -12.58 -3.76
C LEU A 684 -20.89 -11.98 -3.60
N GLY A 685 -20.12 -11.98 -4.68
CA GLY A 685 -18.71 -11.67 -4.69
C GLY A 685 -17.95 -12.47 -5.74
N GLY A 686 -16.63 -12.39 -5.72
CA GLY A 686 -15.73 -13.16 -6.57
C GLY A 686 -15.09 -14.31 -5.79
N VAL A 687 -14.98 -15.48 -6.42
CA VAL A 687 -14.28 -16.65 -5.89
C VAL A 687 -12.90 -16.74 -6.55
N LEU A 688 -11.85 -16.78 -5.74
CA LEU A 688 -10.48 -16.94 -6.25
C LEU A 688 -10.23 -18.39 -6.65
N ILE A 689 -9.66 -18.57 -7.85
CA ILE A 689 -9.36 -19.87 -8.45
C ILE A 689 -7.92 -19.89 -8.93
N GLY A 690 -7.17 -20.89 -8.45
CA GLY A 690 -5.75 -21.14 -8.72
C GLY A 690 -5.14 -21.68 -7.43
N ASN A 691 -4.33 -22.74 -7.48
CA ASN A 691 -3.85 -23.36 -6.24
C ASN A 691 -2.66 -22.58 -5.68
N ILE A 692 -1.50 -22.63 -6.35
CA ILE A 692 -0.28 -21.91 -5.90
C ILE A 692 -0.15 -20.54 -6.58
N GLY A 693 -0.72 -20.41 -7.79
CA GLY A 693 -0.64 -19.21 -8.62
C GLY A 693 -1.65 -18.11 -8.26
N ALA A 694 -2.46 -18.29 -7.21
CA ALA A 694 -3.45 -17.31 -6.78
C ALA A 694 -3.23 -16.95 -5.32
N ARG A 695 -3.15 -15.66 -5.01
CA ARG A 695 -3.11 -15.19 -3.62
C ARG A 695 -3.78 -13.84 -3.45
N CYS A 696 -4.43 -13.64 -2.31
CA CYS A 696 -4.88 -12.32 -1.88
C CYS A 696 -3.93 -11.82 -0.80
N PHE A 697 -3.48 -10.58 -0.90
CA PHE A 697 -2.66 -9.95 0.12
C PHE A 697 -3.32 -8.66 0.61
N VAL A 698 -3.37 -8.51 1.94
CA VAL A 698 -3.92 -7.33 2.61
C VAL A 698 -2.83 -6.67 3.46
N PRO A 699 -2.12 -5.67 2.91
CA PRO A 699 -1.09 -4.95 3.65
C PRO A 699 -1.69 -4.23 4.86
N LYS A 700 -0.96 -4.29 5.98
CA LYS A 700 -1.23 -3.50 7.20
C LYS A 700 0.07 -2.88 7.73
N PRO A 701 0.69 -1.97 6.96
CA PRO A 701 1.91 -1.31 7.36
C PRO A 701 1.66 -0.36 8.53
N ILE A 702 2.73 0.01 9.24
CA ILE A 702 2.69 0.90 10.42
C ILE A 702 1.81 2.15 10.23
N PRO A 703 1.83 2.88 9.09
CA PRO A 703 1.04 4.10 8.97
C PRO A 703 -0.46 3.92 9.14
N LEU A 704 -0.99 2.74 8.80
CA LEU A 704 -2.40 2.39 9.05
C LEU A 704 -2.60 1.95 10.51
N THR A 705 -1.71 1.10 11.03
CA THR A 705 -1.81 0.52 12.38
C THR A 705 -1.61 1.56 13.50
N VAL A 706 -0.87 2.65 13.25
CA VAL A 706 -0.65 3.72 14.25
C VAL A 706 -1.95 4.41 14.64
N ALA A 707 -2.88 4.57 13.70
CA ALA A 707 -4.20 5.14 13.96
C ALA A 707 -4.97 4.34 15.02
N ASP A 708 -4.83 3.01 15.05
CA ASP A 708 -5.53 2.11 15.99
C ASP A 708 -4.99 2.17 17.43
N ILE A 709 -3.77 2.70 17.66
CA ILE A 709 -3.12 2.70 18.98
C ILE A 709 -3.22 4.06 19.66
N GLY A 710 -3.00 5.14 18.91
CA GLY A 710 -2.95 6.50 19.44
C GLY A 710 -2.75 7.60 18.40
N GLY A 711 -2.68 7.23 17.11
CA GLY A 711 -2.64 8.16 15.99
C GLY A 711 -1.52 9.19 16.09
N THR A 712 -1.88 10.44 15.91
CA THR A 712 -0.95 11.57 15.93
C THR A 712 -0.27 11.77 17.29
N TYR A 713 -0.97 11.50 18.41
CA TYR A 713 -0.42 11.70 19.76
C TYR A 713 0.79 10.82 20.03
N LEU A 714 0.77 9.58 19.52
CA LEU A 714 1.91 8.67 19.63
C LEU A 714 3.16 9.28 18.99
N LEU A 715 3.03 9.80 17.76
CA LEU A 715 4.15 10.36 17.01
C LEU A 715 4.68 11.65 17.66
N LEU A 716 3.80 12.51 18.16
CA LEU A 716 4.19 13.68 18.95
C LEU A 716 4.87 13.28 20.27
N GLY A 717 4.42 12.19 20.90
CA GLY A 717 5.02 11.61 22.10
C GLY A 717 6.45 11.10 21.86
N LEU A 718 6.75 10.54 20.69
CA LEU A 718 8.12 10.16 20.31
C LEU A 718 9.05 11.39 20.29
N ILE A 719 8.60 12.47 19.65
CA ILE A 719 9.34 13.73 19.59
C ILE A 719 9.52 14.31 21.00
N ALA A 720 8.47 14.30 21.82
CA ALA A 720 8.52 14.80 23.20
C ALA A 720 9.56 14.06 24.07
N ASN A 721 9.74 12.76 23.87
CA ASN A 721 10.66 11.91 24.65
C ASN A 721 12.11 11.90 24.12
N ALA A 722 12.42 12.58 23.01
CA ALA A 722 13.77 12.64 22.46
C ALA A 722 14.68 13.59 23.24
N HIS A 723 15.79 13.12 23.81
CA HIS A 723 16.70 13.97 24.62
C HIS A 723 17.93 14.44 23.86
N ASP A 724 18.33 13.70 22.82
CA ASP A 724 19.54 13.97 22.04
C ASP A 724 19.20 14.32 20.59
N ASN A 725 20.14 15.00 19.91
CA ASN A 725 19.99 15.46 18.53
C ASN A 725 19.67 14.30 17.56
N GLU A 726 20.30 13.13 17.75
CA GLU A 726 20.05 11.94 16.93
C GLU A 726 18.65 11.37 17.16
N THR A 727 18.22 11.27 18.42
CA THR A 727 16.88 10.75 18.78
C THR A 727 15.78 11.69 18.31
N LEU A 728 16.02 13.00 18.36
CA LEU A 728 15.10 14.02 17.87
C LEU A 728 14.96 13.94 16.36
N TYR A 729 16.08 13.89 15.63
CA TYR A 729 16.07 13.71 14.18
C TYR A 729 15.37 12.41 13.77
N ALA A 730 15.67 11.29 14.42
CA ALA A 730 15.02 10.01 14.14
C ALA A 730 13.51 10.07 14.43
N SER A 731 13.08 10.70 15.53
CA SER A 731 11.66 10.86 15.87
C SER A 731 10.93 11.74 14.85
N CYS A 732 11.54 12.85 14.42
CA CYS A 732 11.00 13.70 13.36
C CYS A 732 10.90 12.94 12.03
N LYS A 733 11.91 12.13 11.68
CA LYS A 733 11.89 11.32 10.46
C LYS A 733 10.81 10.22 10.51
N ALA A 734 10.63 9.57 11.66
CA ALA A 734 9.54 8.62 11.89
C ALA A 734 8.17 9.31 11.77
N PHE A 735 8.02 10.49 12.38
CA PHE A 735 6.82 11.33 12.25
C PHE A 735 6.53 11.64 10.78
N VAL A 736 7.49 12.21 10.04
CA VAL A 736 7.32 12.61 8.63
C VAL A 736 6.98 11.42 7.73
N SER A 737 7.68 10.29 7.88
CA SER A 737 7.46 9.10 7.04
C SER A 737 6.07 8.48 7.24
N ILE A 738 5.61 8.35 8.49
CA ILE A 738 4.28 7.82 8.82
C ILE A 738 3.18 8.82 8.45
N PHE A 739 3.41 10.10 8.71
CA PHE A 739 2.42 11.15 8.48
C PHE A 739 2.13 11.39 6.99
N ARG A 740 3.15 11.25 6.12
CA ARG A 740 3.00 11.41 4.67
C ARG A 740 2.12 10.34 4.03
N SER A 741 2.08 9.13 4.60
CA SER A 741 1.40 7.98 4.02
C SER A 741 -0.05 7.81 4.50
N ASN A 742 -0.50 8.59 5.48
CA ASN A 742 -1.85 8.48 6.03
C ASN A 742 -2.56 9.84 6.14
N ARG A 743 -3.56 10.05 5.27
CA ARG A 743 -4.42 11.26 5.25
C ARG A 743 -5.24 11.45 6.54
N GLU A 744 -5.65 10.38 7.21
CA GLU A 744 -6.44 10.47 8.44
C GLU A 744 -5.62 11.12 9.57
N LEU A 745 -4.33 10.78 9.67
CA LEU A 745 -3.42 11.42 10.63
C LEU A 745 -3.22 12.92 10.34
N GLN A 746 -3.26 13.31 9.06
CA GLN A 746 -3.17 14.72 8.65
C GLN A 746 -4.41 15.51 9.04
N LEU A 747 -5.60 14.92 8.86
CA LEU A 747 -6.86 15.51 9.33
C LEU A 747 -6.89 15.59 10.86
N GLU A 748 -6.39 14.58 11.56
CA GLU A 748 -6.27 14.59 13.02
C GLU A 748 -5.34 15.70 13.52
N MET A 749 -4.16 15.89 12.92
CA MET A 749 -3.25 17.02 13.23
C MET A 749 -3.96 18.37 13.12
N ASN A 750 -4.79 18.56 12.09
CA ASN A 750 -5.56 19.79 11.94
C ASN A 750 -6.66 19.93 13.01
N ARG A 751 -7.32 18.83 13.38
CA ARG A 751 -8.36 18.80 14.42
C ARG A 751 -7.81 19.16 15.80
N ILE A 752 -6.61 18.67 16.14
CA ILE A 752 -6.01 18.83 17.47
C ILE A 752 -5.08 20.04 17.58
N ASN A 753 -5.00 20.88 16.54
CA ASN A 753 -4.00 21.95 16.42
C ASN A 753 -2.57 21.42 16.62
N GLY A 754 -2.28 20.23 16.08
CA GLY A 754 -1.06 19.50 16.36
C GLY A 754 0.22 20.16 15.84
N TYR A 755 0.14 21.01 14.82
CA TYR A 755 1.32 21.74 14.32
C TYR A 755 1.81 22.80 15.34
N GLN A 756 0.90 23.50 16.02
CA GLN A 756 1.22 24.32 17.20
C GLN A 756 1.87 23.49 18.32
N ILE A 757 1.33 22.30 18.62
CA ILE A 757 1.92 21.41 19.64
C ILE A 757 3.34 21.00 19.23
N LEU A 758 3.54 20.63 17.97
CA LEU A 758 4.85 20.29 17.42
C LEU A 758 5.82 21.47 17.52
N ALA A 759 5.41 22.68 17.14
CA ALA A 759 6.22 23.90 17.27
C ALA A 759 6.64 24.14 18.73
N MET A 760 5.73 23.99 19.68
CA MET A 760 6.03 24.10 21.11
C MET A 760 7.01 23.02 21.58
N LEU A 761 6.86 21.77 21.15
CA LEU A 761 7.79 20.68 21.50
C LEU A 761 9.19 20.95 20.96
N LEU A 762 9.30 21.41 19.71
CA LEU A 762 10.58 21.82 19.11
C LEU A 762 11.18 23.02 19.85
N LYS A 763 10.36 23.98 20.29
CA LYS A 763 10.81 25.13 21.10
C LYS A 763 11.47 24.71 22.42
N ARG A 764 10.91 23.70 23.09
CA ARG A 764 11.51 23.13 24.31
C ARG A 764 12.83 22.39 24.05
N LYS A 765 13.10 22.01 22.79
CA LYS A 765 14.27 21.24 22.36
C LYS A 765 15.18 22.03 21.41
N ARG A 766 15.14 23.36 21.48
CA ARG A 766 15.86 24.27 20.56
C ARG A 766 17.36 23.99 20.43
N LEU A 767 18.01 23.55 21.51
CA LEU A 767 19.45 23.24 21.54
C LEU A 767 19.82 21.99 20.73
N SER A 768 18.83 21.12 20.45
CA SER A 768 19.02 19.88 19.70
C SER A 768 18.61 19.99 18.23
N LEU A 769 18.16 21.16 17.80
CA LEU A 769 17.77 21.42 16.42
C LEU A 769 19.01 21.58 15.52
N ASN A 770 18.90 21.09 14.29
CA ASN A 770 19.93 21.23 13.27
C ASN A 770 19.29 21.45 11.89
N GLY A 771 20.11 21.80 10.90
CA GLY A 771 19.65 22.05 9.52
C GLY A 771 18.94 20.84 8.89
N HIS A 772 19.28 19.61 9.28
CA HIS A 772 18.62 18.41 8.79
C HIS A 772 17.17 18.28 9.30
N ILE A 773 16.91 18.64 10.56
CA ILE A 773 15.54 18.68 11.11
C ILE A 773 14.72 19.76 10.40
N LEU A 774 15.31 20.94 10.16
CA LEU A 774 14.66 22.01 9.42
C LEU A 774 14.29 21.54 8.00
N SER A 775 15.22 20.88 7.30
CA SER A 775 14.97 20.30 5.98
C SER A 775 13.81 19.31 6.04
N LEU A 776 13.79 18.38 7.01
CA LEU A 776 12.70 17.40 7.20
C LEU A 776 11.32 18.04 7.43
N LEU A 777 11.26 19.19 8.11
CA LEU A 777 10.01 19.91 8.32
C LEU A 777 9.56 20.65 7.07
N PHE A 778 10.47 21.20 6.26
CA PHE A 778 10.11 21.71 4.94
C PHE A 778 9.57 20.59 4.07
N ASP A 779 10.26 19.46 4.09
CA ASP A 779 9.88 18.20 3.47
C ASP A 779 8.46 17.74 3.89
N LEU A 780 8.08 17.93 5.15
CA LEU A 780 6.73 17.65 5.65
C LEU A 780 5.70 18.57 4.98
N VAL A 781 6.01 19.86 4.90
CA VAL A 781 5.09 20.90 4.41
C VAL A 781 5.04 20.94 2.88
N GLU A 782 6.10 20.53 2.18
CA GLU A 782 6.17 20.44 0.71
C GLU A 782 5.42 19.22 0.15
N ASN A 783 5.34 18.10 0.89
CA ASN A 783 4.84 16.82 0.38
C ASN A 783 3.43 16.42 0.84
N VAL A 784 2.76 17.20 1.70
CA VAL A 784 1.36 16.95 2.06
C VAL A 784 0.46 17.52 0.95
N ASP A 785 0.39 16.83 -0.19
CA ASP A 785 -0.54 17.10 -1.31
C ASP A 785 -0.55 18.50 -1.96
N ALA A 786 0.41 19.36 -1.63
CA ALA A 786 0.41 20.72 -2.15
C ALA A 786 1.85 21.28 -2.24
N ARG A 787 2.40 21.29 -3.47
CA ARG A 787 2.87 22.60 -3.95
C ARG A 787 1.70 23.56 -3.76
N LEU A 788 1.94 24.82 -3.43
CA LEU A 788 0.94 25.85 -3.14
C LEU A 788 -0.06 26.16 -4.31
N ILE A 789 -0.31 25.20 -5.21
CA ILE A 789 -1.19 25.24 -6.36
C ILE A 789 -2.10 24.01 -6.36
N ILE A 790 -3.38 24.26 -6.12
CA ILE A 790 -4.54 23.73 -6.85
C ILE A 790 -4.25 22.48 -7.72
N ASN A 791 -4.54 21.28 -7.20
CA ASN A 791 -4.76 20.07 -8.01
C ASN A 791 -6.25 19.93 -8.39
N HIS A 792 -6.84 21.02 -8.88
CA HIS A 792 -8.02 20.92 -9.73
C HIS A 792 -7.58 21.27 -11.15
N SER A 793 -7.58 20.28 -12.06
CA SER A 793 -7.46 20.36 -13.53
C SER A 793 -6.10 20.23 -14.25
N THR A 794 -5.06 19.63 -13.66
CA THR A 794 -3.77 19.41 -14.38
C THR A 794 -3.66 18.10 -15.19
N THR A 795 -4.66 17.23 -15.21
CA THR A 795 -4.68 16.04 -16.10
C THR A 795 -5.41 16.25 -17.43
N THR A 796 -5.97 17.45 -17.69
CA THR A 796 -6.56 17.83 -19.00
C THR A 796 -5.75 18.90 -19.72
N LEU A 797 -4.42 18.81 -19.78
CA LEU A 797 -3.59 19.80 -20.47
C LEU A 797 -2.52 19.17 -21.37
N MET A 798 -2.97 18.40 -22.37
CA MET A 798 -2.21 18.28 -23.63
C MET A 798 -2.39 19.50 -24.55
N ASN A 799 -3.15 20.53 -24.17
CA ASN A 799 -3.25 21.80 -24.90
C ASN A 799 -2.87 22.98 -23.99
N ARG A 800 -1.60 23.37 -24.03
CA ARG A 800 -1.05 24.56 -23.34
C ARG A 800 -1.46 25.84 -24.09
N SER A 801 -2.33 26.68 -23.50
CA SER A 801 -2.29 28.17 -23.65
C SER A 801 -3.52 28.92 -23.10
N THR A 802 -4.72 28.34 -23.05
CA THR A 802 -5.97 29.14 -22.90
C THR A 802 -6.58 29.22 -21.50
N THR A 803 -6.35 28.27 -20.59
CA THR A 803 -6.95 28.29 -19.23
C THR A 803 -6.11 29.00 -18.17
N ILE A 804 -4.80 29.13 -18.43
CA ILE A 804 -3.85 29.81 -17.55
C ILE A 804 -4.13 31.33 -17.49
N SER A 805 -4.64 31.91 -18.59
CA SER A 805 -5.02 33.32 -18.64
C SER A 805 -6.26 33.63 -17.78
N THR A 806 -7.22 32.71 -17.66
CA THR A 806 -8.45 32.92 -16.87
C THR A 806 -8.22 32.97 -15.36
N VAL A 807 -7.35 32.11 -14.80
CA VAL A 807 -7.02 32.15 -13.35
C VAL A 807 -6.13 33.36 -13.05
N ALA A 808 -5.14 33.66 -13.91
CA ALA A 808 -4.34 34.87 -13.79
C ALA A 808 -5.20 36.16 -13.87
N ASN A 809 -6.23 36.16 -14.72
CA ASN A 809 -7.19 37.26 -14.83
C ASN A 809 -8.17 37.36 -13.64
N SER A 810 -8.42 36.26 -12.92
CA SER A 810 -9.21 36.27 -11.67
C SER A 810 -8.42 36.82 -10.47
N ILE A 811 -7.09 36.68 -10.46
CA ILE A 811 -6.21 37.27 -9.42
C ILE A 811 -6.05 38.79 -9.66
N THR A 812 -6.19 39.25 -10.91
CA THR A 812 -6.13 40.68 -11.25
C THR A 812 -7.49 41.37 -11.17
N SER A 813 -8.60 40.67 -11.44
CA SER A 813 -9.97 41.22 -11.40
C SER A 813 -10.62 41.15 -10.01
N ASN A 814 -11.43 42.16 -9.72
CA ASN A 814 -11.82 42.65 -8.40
C ASN A 814 -12.85 41.82 -7.60
N ASN A 815 -12.96 40.51 -7.81
CA ASN A 815 -13.98 39.74 -7.12
C ASN A 815 -13.41 38.95 -5.94
N ASN A 816 -13.97 39.17 -4.75
CA ASN A 816 -13.85 38.37 -3.53
C ASN A 816 -14.36 36.92 -3.75
N GLN A 817 -13.85 36.22 -4.76
CA GLN A 817 -13.98 34.77 -4.83
C GLN A 817 -12.99 34.19 -3.83
N HIS A 818 -13.50 33.48 -2.83
CA HIS A 818 -12.72 32.74 -1.84
C HIS A 818 -11.77 31.77 -2.57
N LEU A 819 -10.51 32.18 -2.80
CA LEU A 819 -9.45 31.21 -3.08
C LEU A 819 -9.30 30.35 -1.83
N GLU A 820 -9.55 29.04 -1.98
CA GLU A 820 -9.35 28.08 -0.91
C GLU A 820 -7.88 28.07 -0.47
N TYR A 821 -7.67 28.07 0.84
CA TYR A 821 -6.32 27.95 1.38
C TYR A 821 -5.76 26.57 1.02
N PRO A 822 -4.47 26.47 0.65
CA PRO A 822 -3.83 25.18 0.45
C PRO A 822 -3.88 24.38 1.74
N SER A 823 -3.97 23.05 1.62
CA SER A 823 -3.99 22.12 2.77
C SER A 823 -2.87 22.38 3.79
N ASN A 824 -1.72 22.86 3.30
CA ASN A 824 -0.50 23.05 4.09
C ASN A 824 -0.36 24.46 4.67
N PHE A 825 -1.32 25.35 4.39
CA PHE A 825 -1.30 26.73 4.86
C PHE A 825 -1.09 26.81 6.37
N ARG A 826 -1.83 25.98 7.11
CA ARG A 826 -1.78 25.94 8.56
C ARG A 826 -0.43 25.43 9.09
N ALA A 827 0.06 24.33 8.52
CA ALA A 827 1.34 23.73 8.92
C ALA A 827 2.51 24.69 8.71
N PHE A 828 2.59 25.32 7.53
CA PHE A 828 3.65 26.29 7.23
C PHE A 828 3.60 27.50 8.17
N LYS A 829 2.39 28.05 8.38
CA LYS A 829 2.19 29.20 9.26
C LYS A 829 2.63 28.90 10.70
N GLU A 830 2.17 27.78 11.27
CA GLU A 830 2.41 27.45 12.67
C GLU A 830 3.86 27.00 12.95
N LEU A 831 4.52 26.31 12.01
CA LEU A 831 5.90 25.78 12.19
C LEU A 831 7.03 26.74 11.79
N PHE A 832 6.77 27.67 10.86
CA PHE A 832 7.81 28.55 10.33
C PHE A 832 7.55 30.03 10.59
N VAL A 833 6.31 30.50 10.36
CA VAL A 833 5.98 31.92 10.49
C VAL A 833 5.76 32.30 11.96
N ASP A 834 4.77 31.69 12.61
CA ASP A 834 4.39 32.03 13.99
C ASP A 834 5.54 31.71 14.96
N SER A 835 6.29 30.62 14.72
CA SER A 835 7.44 30.19 15.52
C SER A 835 8.79 30.67 14.97
N ILE A 836 8.88 31.81 14.28
CA ILE A 836 10.15 32.30 13.73
C ILE A 836 11.24 32.51 14.81
N ASP A 837 10.85 32.92 16.03
CA ASP A 837 11.77 33.12 17.16
C ASP A 837 12.48 31.83 17.56
N LEU A 838 11.85 30.66 17.36
CA LEU A 838 12.47 29.37 17.63
C LEU A 838 13.72 29.20 16.76
N TRP A 839 13.60 29.51 15.47
CA TRP A 839 14.66 29.32 14.49
C TRP A 839 15.80 30.32 14.69
N LEU A 840 15.50 31.51 15.20
CA LEU A 840 16.52 32.46 15.65
C LEU A 840 17.30 31.90 16.85
N GLN A 841 16.59 31.45 17.88
CA GLN A 841 17.20 30.91 19.11
C GLN A 841 17.99 29.62 18.90
N SER A 842 17.82 28.95 17.77
CA SER A 842 18.56 27.75 17.38
C SER A 842 19.62 28.01 16.30
N GLU A 843 19.94 29.27 15.98
CA GLU A 843 20.91 29.66 14.93
C GLU A 843 20.56 29.14 13.50
N LEU A 844 19.28 28.83 13.26
CA LEU A 844 18.78 28.30 11.97
C LEU A 844 17.92 29.29 11.19
N LEU A 845 17.82 30.55 11.65
CA LEU A 845 17.03 31.59 11.00
C LEU A 845 17.51 31.86 9.57
N LYS A 846 18.82 31.95 9.34
CA LYS A 846 19.35 32.20 7.99
C LYS A 846 18.96 31.08 7.00
N PRO A 847 19.22 29.79 7.27
CA PRO A 847 18.74 28.69 6.41
C PRO A 847 17.23 28.69 6.16
N LEU A 848 16.41 29.06 7.17
CA LEU A 848 14.97 29.21 7.03
C LEU A 848 14.63 30.32 6.02
N LEU A 849 15.24 31.50 6.17
CA LEU A 849 15.02 32.65 5.30
C LEU A 849 15.51 32.40 3.88
N ASP A 850 16.64 31.70 3.70
CA ASP A 850 17.15 31.30 2.38
C ASP A 850 16.12 30.42 1.65
N ARG A 851 15.56 29.41 2.33
CA ARG A 851 14.51 28.53 1.76
C ARG A 851 13.20 29.27 1.47
N ILE A 852 12.76 30.17 2.35
CA ILE A 852 11.59 31.04 2.08
C ILE A 852 11.88 31.95 0.88
N GLY A 853 13.10 32.48 0.78
CA GLY A 853 13.60 33.25 -0.34
C GLY A 853 13.51 32.47 -1.65
N GLU A 854 13.97 31.21 -1.68
CA GLU A 854 13.87 30.31 -2.84
C GLU A 854 12.42 30.09 -3.27
N ILE A 855 11.50 29.84 -2.33
CA ILE A 855 10.06 29.64 -2.61
C ILE A 855 9.43 30.87 -3.29
N ILE A 856 9.96 32.06 -3.01
CA ILE A 856 9.51 33.33 -3.58
C ILE A 856 10.26 33.67 -4.88
N THR A 857 11.48 33.18 -5.06
CA THR A 857 12.41 33.58 -6.14
C THR A 857 12.65 32.52 -7.21
N SER A 858 12.07 31.31 -7.12
CA SER A 858 12.23 30.21 -8.10
C SER A 858 11.78 30.60 -9.52
N SER A 859 12.64 31.33 -10.21
CA SER A 859 12.52 31.78 -11.58
C SER A 859 13.93 31.91 -12.16
N SER A 860 14.53 30.79 -12.52
CA SER A 860 15.77 30.83 -13.31
C SER A 860 15.83 29.62 -14.26
N ILE A 861 15.76 29.93 -15.56
CA ILE A 861 16.27 29.15 -16.70
C ILE A 861 15.29 28.12 -17.32
N SER A 862 14.46 28.58 -18.29
CA SER A 862 14.35 28.06 -19.67
C SER A 862 13.02 28.46 -20.35
N SER A 863 13.14 28.91 -21.60
CA SER A 863 12.27 29.83 -22.34
C SER A 863 10.98 29.25 -22.96
N SER A 864 10.36 28.24 -22.35
CA SER A 864 9.04 27.74 -22.81
C SER A 864 8.04 27.40 -21.70
N MET A 865 8.44 27.52 -20.43
CA MET A 865 7.61 27.22 -19.25
C MET A 865 7.32 28.47 -18.38
N GLU A 866 7.56 29.68 -18.87
CA GLU A 866 7.57 30.92 -18.06
C GLU A 866 6.20 31.32 -17.46
N ASN A 867 5.09 31.04 -18.14
CA ASN A 867 3.78 31.50 -17.69
C ASN A 867 3.23 30.72 -16.47
N ALA A 868 3.60 29.45 -16.30
CA ALA A 868 3.15 28.64 -15.17
C ALA A 868 3.94 28.97 -13.89
N LEU A 869 5.27 29.09 -14.02
CA LEU A 869 6.19 29.40 -12.92
C LEU A 869 5.95 30.81 -12.34
N THR A 870 5.56 31.78 -13.18
CA THR A 870 5.21 33.14 -12.75
C THR A 870 3.86 33.23 -12.00
N ILE A 871 2.97 32.26 -12.18
CA ILE A 871 1.70 32.18 -11.43
C ILE A 871 1.91 31.50 -10.09
N GLU A 872 2.73 30.44 -10.04
CA GLU A 872 3.15 29.76 -8.81
C GLU A 872 3.76 30.74 -7.81
N THR A 873 4.76 31.48 -8.27
CA THR A 873 5.44 32.51 -7.45
C THR A 873 4.48 33.59 -6.94
N ARG A 874 3.51 34.02 -7.76
CA ARG A 874 2.47 34.99 -7.33
C ARG A 874 1.53 34.41 -6.27
N LEU A 875 1.14 33.15 -6.38
CA LEU A 875 0.31 32.46 -5.39
C LEU A 875 1.07 32.25 -4.07
N ASN A 876 2.34 31.84 -4.13
CA ASN A 876 3.20 31.71 -2.96
C ASN A 876 3.26 33.02 -2.17
N VAL A 877 3.53 34.13 -2.88
CA VAL A 877 3.55 35.48 -2.28
C VAL A 877 2.19 35.85 -1.69
N TYR A 878 1.08 35.55 -2.38
CA TYR A 878 -0.27 35.78 -1.85
C TYR A 878 -0.52 35.03 -0.52
N HIS A 879 -0.14 33.76 -0.44
CA HIS A 879 -0.33 32.96 0.77
C HIS A 879 0.57 33.43 1.92
N LEU A 880 1.83 33.76 1.65
CA LEU A 880 2.76 34.30 2.67
C LEU A 880 2.28 35.65 3.23
N ARG A 881 1.70 36.52 2.39
CA ARG A 881 0.99 37.74 2.85
C ARG A 881 -0.16 37.40 3.78
N LYS A 882 -0.98 36.41 3.43
CA LYS A 882 -2.11 35.95 4.27
C LYS A 882 -1.66 35.32 5.59
N MET A 883 -0.46 34.74 5.65
CA MET A 883 0.15 34.24 6.89
C MET A 883 0.70 35.36 7.79
N ASN A 884 0.71 36.61 7.33
CA ASN A 884 1.29 37.78 8.01
C ASN A 884 2.81 37.68 8.25
N LEU A 885 3.54 37.04 7.32
CA LEU A 885 5.00 36.91 7.42
C LEU A 885 5.70 38.28 7.54
N LEU A 886 5.25 39.30 6.81
CA LEU A 886 5.82 40.65 6.89
C LEU A 886 5.78 41.20 8.32
N SER A 887 4.60 41.22 8.94
CA SER A 887 4.44 41.72 10.31
C SER A 887 5.35 40.96 11.28
N ARG A 888 5.46 39.64 11.11
CA ARG A 888 6.29 38.80 11.98
C ARG A 888 7.79 39.05 11.82
N LEU A 889 8.27 39.27 10.60
CA LEU A 889 9.66 39.65 10.31
C LEU A 889 9.99 41.04 10.90
N LEU A 890 9.05 41.98 10.87
CA LEU A 890 9.24 43.31 11.46
C LEU A 890 9.25 43.25 13.00
N THR A 891 8.35 42.48 13.62
CA THR A 891 8.36 42.28 15.09
C THR A 891 9.65 41.61 15.57
N LEU A 892 10.27 40.75 14.76
CA LEU A 892 11.51 40.07 15.10
C LEU A 892 12.67 41.06 15.36
N PHE A 893 12.76 42.15 14.58
CA PHE A 893 13.72 43.23 14.84
C PHE A 893 13.45 44.02 16.12
N LYS A 894 12.18 44.10 16.55
CA LYS A 894 11.78 44.76 17.79
C LYS A 894 12.11 43.90 19.01
N ASP A 895 11.82 42.61 18.92
CA ASP A 895 11.99 41.66 20.02
C ASP A 895 13.48 41.27 20.22
N HIS A 896 14.29 41.36 19.16
CA HIS A 896 15.70 40.97 19.15
C HIS A 896 16.60 42.03 18.51
N PRO A 897 17.07 43.05 19.27
CA PRO A 897 17.89 44.13 18.74
C PRO A 897 19.25 43.67 18.20
N GLU A 898 19.80 42.56 18.69
CA GLU A 898 21.06 41.93 18.24
C GLU A 898 21.05 41.57 16.74
N LEU A 899 19.87 41.46 16.12
CA LEU A 899 19.76 41.17 14.69
C LEU A 899 20.15 42.34 13.80
N LYS A 900 20.18 43.55 14.35
CA LYS A 900 20.54 44.78 13.61
C LYS A 900 22.01 44.76 13.15
N ASP A 901 22.85 43.94 13.76
CA ASP A 901 24.28 43.86 13.44
C ASP A 901 24.61 42.74 12.43
N ASN A 902 23.63 41.90 12.06
CA ASN A 902 23.85 40.78 11.13
C ASN A 902 23.41 41.13 9.70
N GLU A 903 24.31 41.75 8.94
CA GLU A 903 24.07 42.21 7.56
C GLU A 903 23.43 41.15 6.65
N LYS A 904 23.86 39.88 6.75
CA LYS A 904 23.36 38.80 5.88
C LYS A 904 21.89 38.47 6.16
N ILE A 905 21.50 38.44 7.43
CA ILE A 905 20.09 38.20 7.82
C ILE A 905 19.24 39.39 7.39
N ILE A 906 19.72 40.62 7.61
CA ILE A 906 19.04 41.84 7.17
C ILE A 906 18.81 41.81 5.66
N GLN A 907 19.83 41.52 4.86
CA GLN A 907 19.72 41.41 3.40
C GLN A 907 18.62 40.42 2.98
N ASN A 908 18.57 39.22 3.58
CA ASN A 908 17.54 38.22 3.29
C ASN A 908 16.14 38.70 3.67
N ILE A 909 15.98 39.31 4.85
CA ILE A 909 14.70 39.86 5.29
C ILE A 909 14.24 40.98 4.35
N MET A 910 15.15 41.88 3.96
CA MET A 910 14.84 42.98 3.03
C MET A 910 14.38 42.46 1.66
N ILE A 911 15.02 41.42 1.12
CA ILE A 911 14.60 40.77 -0.14
C ILE A 911 13.19 40.21 0.00
N ILE A 912 12.89 39.50 1.09
CA ILE A 912 11.56 38.93 1.34
C ILE A 912 10.51 40.04 1.51
N CYS A 913 10.82 41.09 2.29
CA CYS A 913 9.94 42.24 2.49
C CYS A 913 9.60 42.94 1.17
N PHE A 914 10.60 43.24 0.32
CA PHE A 914 10.36 43.84 -0.99
C PHE A 914 9.42 42.97 -1.85
N ARG A 915 9.63 41.65 -1.89
CA ARG A 915 8.77 40.73 -2.66
C ARG A 915 7.36 40.65 -2.10
N LEU A 916 7.20 40.61 -0.77
CA LEU A 916 5.90 40.63 -0.12
C LEU A 916 5.16 41.96 -0.32
N LEU A 917 5.86 43.08 -0.45
CA LEU A 917 5.22 44.39 -0.66
C LEU A 917 4.96 44.72 -2.14
N ASN A 918 5.76 44.19 -3.06
CA ASN A 918 5.64 44.52 -4.48
C ASN A 918 4.27 44.10 -5.06
N LYS A 919 3.50 45.06 -5.58
CA LYS A 919 2.12 44.85 -6.07
C LYS A 919 1.18 44.29 -4.98
N THR A 920 1.34 44.72 -3.73
CA THR A 920 0.38 44.38 -2.67
C THR A 920 -0.90 45.20 -2.82
N LYS A 921 -2.06 44.58 -2.57
CA LYS A 921 -3.36 45.26 -2.45
C LYS A 921 -3.80 45.36 -0.98
N ARG A 922 -2.92 45.01 -0.03
CA ARG A 922 -3.21 44.98 1.41
C ARG A 922 -2.64 46.23 2.06
N SER A 923 -3.49 47.23 2.26
CA SER A 923 -3.13 48.46 3.00
C SER A 923 -2.56 48.18 4.40
N LYS A 924 -3.05 47.13 5.09
CA LYS A 924 -2.51 46.70 6.39
C LYS A 924 -1.01 46.40 6.39
N ASP A 925 -0.49 45.84 5.31
CA ASP A 925 0.92 45.46 5.21
C ASP A 925 1.81 46.72 5.06
N LEU A 926 1.32 47.72 4.30
CA LEU A 926 1.98 49.02 4.13
C LEU A 926 1.92 49.85 5.42
N LEU A 927 0.77 49.85 6.09
CA LEU A 927 0.59 50.52 7.38
C LEU A 927 1.53 49.93 8.44
N CYS A 928 1.63 48.59 8.51
CA CYS A 928 2.52 47.92 9.43
C CYS A 928 3.99 48.28 9.20
N LEU A 929 4.42 48.37 7.93
CA LEU A 929 5.77 48.83 7.58
C LEU A 929 5.98 50.29 8.00
N GLY A 930 5.06 51.19 7.64
CA GLY A 930 5.19 52.61 7.95
C GLY A 930 5.21 52.91 9.45
N GLN A 931 4.37 52.22 10.23
CA GLN A 931 4.38 52.30 11.70
C GLN A 931 5.68 51.75 12.29
N PHE A 932 6.22 50.67 11.73
CA PHE A 932 7.48 50.11 12.20
C PHE A 932 8.67 51.05 11.94
N ILE A 933 8.76 51.64 10.74
CA ILE A 933 9.83 52.62 10.43
C ILE A 933 9.75 53.82 11.38
N VAL A 934 8.54 54.33 11.66
CA VAL A 934 8.35 55.43 12.62
C VAL A 934 8.76 55.01 14.03
N SER A 935 8.50 53.77 14.43
CA SER A 935 8.90 53.26 15.75
C SER A 935 10.42 53.14 15.95
N LEU A 936 11.22 53.25 14.88
CA LEU A 936 12.68 53.24 14.95
C LEU A 936 13.27 54.66 15.07
N LEU A 937 12.45 55.70 14.97
CA LEU A 937 12.91 57.08 15.15
C LEU A 937 13.32 57.31 16.63
N PRO A 938 14.41 58.04 16.87
CA PRO A 938 14.87 58.33 18.23
C PRO A 938 13.88 59.23 18.99
N ASP A 939 13.61 58.90 20.26
CA ASP A 939 12.84 59.78 21.17
C ASP A 939 13.71 60.98 21.58
N GLN A 940 13.14 62.19 21.54
CA GLN A 940 13.79 63.49 21.80
C GLN A 940 14.41 63.65 23.22
N GLN A 941 14.47 62.59 24.05
CA GLN A 941 14.96 62.62 25.44
C GLN A 941 16.14 61.66 25.73
N GLN A 942 16.63 60.88 24.75
CA GLN A 942 17.68 59.85 24.97
C GLN A 942 19.01 60.07 24.21
N GLU A 943 19.35 61.31 23.85
CA GLU A 943 20.53 61.64 23.02
C GLU A 943 21.91 61.41 23.68
N GLN A 944 22.04 60.86 24.88
CA GLN A 944 23.32 60.90 25.62
C GLN A 944 23.92 59.57 26.12
N SER A 945 23.44 58.38 25.72
CA SER A 945 24.07 57.14 26.25
C SER A 945 24.40 55.97 25.33
N ASN A 946 23.91 55.84 24.08
CA ASN A 946 24.24 54.66 23.25
C ASN A 946 24.43 54.97 21.74
N ASN A 947 25.62 55.41 21.31
CA ASN A 947 25.90 55.71 19.89
C ASN A 947 25.82 54.47 18.97
N GLU A 948 26.31 53.30 19.38
CA GLU A 948 26.34 52.09 18.52
C GLU A 948 24.92 51.59 18.15
N THR A 949 23.96 51.66 19.07
CA THR A 949 22.57 51.24 18.80
C THR A 949 21.79 52.21 17.92
N ILE A 950 22.24 53.47 17.89
CA ILE A 950 21.65 54.52 17.06
C ILE A 950 22.08 54.29 15.60
N ASP A 951 23.36 53.98 15.35
CA ASP A 951 23.90 53.72 14.02
C ASP A 951 23.23 52.50 13.33
N SER A 952 23.11 51.36 14.02
CA SER A 952 22.46 50.16 13.46
C SER A 952 20.96 50.34 13.20
N SER A 953 20.30 51.23 13.97
CA SER A 953 18.90 51.59 13.74
C SER A 953 18.73 52.49 12.51
N ILE A 954 19.67 53.41 12.27
CA ILE A 954 19.70 54.28 11.09
C ILE A 954 19.93 53.46 9.82
N GLU A 955 20.86 52.50 9.83
CA GLU A 955 21.10 51.59 8.69
C GLU A 955 19.86 50.76 8.32
N LEU A 956 19.12 50.29 9.33
CA LEU A 956 17.87 49.55 9.13
C LEU A 956 16.78 50.45 8.55
N ILE A 957 16.62 51.69 9.06
CA ILE A 957 15.69 52.69 8.50
C ILE A 957 16.03 52.94 7.03
N ASN A 958 17.30 53.17 6.71
CA ASN A 958 17.77 53.40 5.35
C ASN A 958 17.48 52.22 4.41
N SER A 959 17.68 51.00 4.89
CA SER A 959 17.37 49.79 4.13
C SER A 959 15.87 49.65 3.84
N LEU A 960 15.01 49.97 4.80
CA LEU A 960 13.55 49.93 4.64
C LEU A 960 13.02 51.06 3.74
N LEU A 961 13.56 52.27 3.87
CA LEU A 961 13.26 53.40 2.99
C LEU A 961 13.68 53.11 1.54
N LYS A 962 14.82 52.43 1.36
CA LYS A 962 15.27 51.95 0.04
C LYS A 962 14.29 50.93 -0.57
N ILE A 963 13.62 50.09 0.23
CA ILE A 963 12.54 49.21 -0.25
C ILE A 963 11.37 50.05 -0.77
N ILE A 964 10.93 51.07 -0.02
CA ILE A 964 9.84 51.97 -0.45
C ILE A 964 10.20 52.65 -1.77
N LEU A 965 11.42 53.18 -1.90
CA LEU A 965 11.92 53.75 -3.14
C LEU A 965 11.90 52.75 -4.30
N GLN A 966 12.33 51.50 -4.07
CA GLN A 966 12.28 50.45 -5.08
C GLN A 966 10.85 50.09 -5.50
N LEU A 967 9.89 50.09 -4.57
CA LEU A 967 8.47 49.85 -4.87
C LEU A 967 7.89 50.94 -5.78
N MET A 968 8.38 52.18 -5.65
CA MET A 968 7.94 53.34 -6.43
C MET A 968 8.67 53.48 -7.79
N SER A 969 9.81 52.81 -8.01
CA SER A 969 10.68 53.07 -9.18
C SER A 969 11.03 51.85 -10.03
N ARG A 970 11.08 50.63 -9.46
CA ARG A 970 11.62 49.44 -10.16
C ARG A 970 10.62 48.65 -11.00
N ASN A 971 9.32 48.98 -10.99
CA ASN A 971 8.33 48.32 -11.87
C ASN A 971 7.98 49.20 -13.09
N SER A 972 7.00 48.77 -13.89
CA SER A 972 6.47 49.59 -14.99
C SER A 972 5.77 50.85 -14.45
N PRO A 973 5.77 51.97 -15.22
CA PRO A 973 5.26 53.26 -14.74
C PRO A 973 3.81 53.20 -14.24
N ALA A 974 2.95 52.40 -14.87
CA ALA A 974 1.57 52.20 -14.42
C ALA A 974 1.45 51.52 -13.04
N ILE A 975 2.34 50.57 -12.73
CA ILE A 975 2.36 49.86 -11.45
C ILE A 975 2.98 50.74 -10.37
N ASN A 976 4.02 51.49 -10.72
CA ASN A 976 4.65 52.47 -9.84
C ASN A 976 3.64 53.54 -9.40
N GLY A 977 2.87 54.11 -10.34
CA GLY A 977 1.81 55.08 -10.03
C GLY A 977 0.74 54.50 -9.10
N GLN A 978 0.24 53.28 -9.37
CA GLN A 978 -0.72 52.61 -8.48
C GLN A 978 -0.17 52.37 -7.06
N MET A 979 1.12 52.03 -6.96
CA MET A 979 1.78 51.82 -5.67
C MET A 979 1.99 53.13 -4.91
N GLN A 980 2.36 54.22 -5.60
CA GLN A 980 2.50 55.55 -5.04
C GLN A 980 1.15 56.06 -4.48
N ASP A 981 0.07 55.93 -5.25
CA ASP A 981 -1.28 56.30 -4.82
C ASP A 981 -1.71 55.52 -3.56
N GLU A 982 -1.43 54.22 -3.52
CA GLU A 982 -1.80 53.37 -2.38
C GLU A 982 -0.94 53.64 -1.14
N LEU A 983 0.34 53.98 -1.31
CA LEU A 983 1.23 54.43 -0.23
C LEU A 983 0.72 55.74 0.38
N ILE A 984 0.41 56.73 -0.45
CA ILE A 984 -0.15 58.03 -0.02
C ILE A 984 -1.51 57.81 0.66
N ARG A 985 -2.38 56.98 0.08
CA ARG A 985 -3.69 56.67 0.66
C ARG A 985 -3.58 56.01 2.03
N THR A 986 -2.57 55.17 2.25
CA THR A 986 -2.44 54.37 3.48
C THR A 986 -1.66 55.09 4.58
N LEU A 987 -0.55 55.74 4.24
CA LEU A 987 0.37 56.37 5.20
C LEU A 987 0.13 57.89 5.32
N GLY A 988 -0.41 58.53 4.28
CA GLY A 988 -0.56 59.98 4.21
C GLY A 988 0.73 60.70 3.81
N PHE A 989 0.61 61.95 3.36
CA PHE A 989 1.77 62.81 3.06
C PHE A 989 2.55 63.18 4.33
N ASP A 990 1.86 63.36 5.46
CA ASP A 990 2.48 63.72 6.75
C ASP A 990 3.50 62.68 7.22
N TRP A 991 3.30 61.40 6.88
CA TRP A 991 4.25 60.34 7.19
C TRP A 991 5.61 60.57 6.53
N PHE A 992 5.65 61.06 5.29
CA PHE A 992 6.91 61.37 4.59
C PHE A 992 7.59 62.61 5.16
N LEU A 993 6.80 63.59 5.65
CA LEU A 993 7.33 64.82 6.27
C LEU A 993 8.10 64.54 7.57
N LEU A 994 7.77 63.46 8.30
CA LEU A 994 8.52 63.03 9.48
C LEU A 994 10.01 62.77 9.17
N PHE A 995 10.34 62.45 7.92
CA PHE A 995 11.70 62.13 7.50
C PHE A 995 12.47 63.33 6.89
N ILE A 996 11.90 64.54 6.94
CA ILE A 996 12.51 65.75 6.34
C ILE A 996 13.10 66.68 7.43
N GLY A 997 12.65 66.57 8.69
CA GLY A 997 12.97 67.56 9.73
C GLY A 997 13.96 67.14 10.84
N GLN A 998 14.11 65.85 11.15
CA GLN A 998 14.85 65.37 12.35
C GLN A 998 15.51 63.99 12.16
N LEU A 999 16.43 63.85 11.21
CA LEU A 999 17.13 62.59 10.96
C LEU A 999 18.65 62.76 10.82
N HIS A 1000 19.37 61.67 11.12
CA HIS A 1000 20.80 61.56 10.90
C HIS A 1000 21.16 61.88 9.45
N LEU A 1001 22.32 62.53 9.23
CA LEU A 1001 22.79 63.07 7.94
C LEU A 1001 22.85 62.01 6.82
N GLU A 1002 22.95 60.73 7.19
CA GLU A 1002 22.98 59.58 6.27
C GLU A 1002 21.60 59.02 5.92
N THR A 1003 20.51 59.54 6.49
CA THR A 1003 19.17 59.02 6.21
C THR A 1003 18.70 59.44 4.81
N ILE A 1004 18.34 58.49 3.96
CA ILE A 1004 18.01 58.74 2.55
C ILE A 1004 16.78 59.66 2.46
N THR A 1005 16.99 60.90 1.99
CA THR A 1005 15.91 61.82 1.59
C THR A 1005 15.22 61.28 0.33
N ILE A 1006 14.09 60.60 0.52
CA ILE A 1006 13.20 60.13 -0.56
C ILE A 1006 12.62 61.31 -1.37
N GLY A 1007 12.70 62.53 -0.84
CA GLY A 1007 12.19 63.74 -1.48
C GLY A 1007 13.11 64.29 -2.57
N LEU A 1008 13.04 63.70 -3.77
CA LEU A 1008 13.18 64.36 -5.07
C LEU A 1008 12.40 63.58 -6.13
#